data_AF-A0A931KED7-F1
#
_entry.id   AF-A0A931KED7-F1
#
_cell.length_a   1.000
_cell.length_b   1.000
_cell.length_c   1.000
_cell.angle_alpha   90.00
_cell.angle_beta   90.00
_cell.angle_gamma   90.00
#
_symmetry.space_group_name_H-M   'P 1'
#
loop_
_entity.id
_entity.type
_entity.pdbx_description
1 polymer ?
#
loop_
_entity_poly.entity_id
_entity_poly.type
_entity_poly.pdbx_seq_one_letter_code
_entity_poly.pdbx_strand_id
1 'polypeptide(L)'
;MIRTLFWKEYRDQRLFALLLVAFAGGLVALVPIAAPMLKIPSQDVIAVQQGVLFLFAVICGVVSGALHWSVERENGTETFLDMMPVPRSTLWRTKTVYAIGQWALQMLALAAIALVFGTIDTNETDNLARVVLGFSALSLTITIATSSWSRTVLGAIGRAIPFGLVVAYGAAAIFFVTARLLFLKVSPVFANGSRMTFVLGVLWTIAILAMPLWFSYRRLTAIDRARSLRVEHIASPGRRAFMTAWKLASHDLRSLAWPVGVLLAAMAFLAGQEPTLAWLLIGSLLGAWLGVSVTDAEKHGGAFKLWADQRLPVGRLWCVKVLHRLVLLLVCSIAIVFIVAGTIFLQIQAKGGSVNPTFATAMTSALSSVTAPWTLMLLGPLFGLGAGLVFALITPKKVISILGAGLAALALTIFWLPMVGSGGIRLWQWLGVPLGLAITARVIVWPWATGRLSTRATIAGLVVPMLAIAGYWYGVEQARVAAVPYLGSLVDEDKFMSVMRSTQAAQAGDRLNEVAGEVLTLRSEAVSMPKPVVGIAGGMVDSAVVLHAPMGKPSYEEFRNQLNFAFPNGLKEIKPEVRKAFDKILADGWVKKIEALAAADVEYANLGTIELDSGVYTGFEKRTSIQFAGEMLLIDALRKEEAGDAAGALARIDQALRVSRWIGRRVPAMFHYPSASLNTSALKTHDFWRSRRTSKADVVLLRLANAMIERHRIRSESDEDMLKSQYLSMKSSASDTRSMMSEWMTRYDIRNRDETWTSLSAHLWSVATGTEFETLRRQRLYDLWIAGFLKSARTDHLTLHRLASAHGNNLAPAYFYGERYFNFGDWVSPTIENPSPAENQADWERTAELIHQDIYFRSGALPYTARTTRDIARKKAIFEMIALMNALQAHRILHGDWPKSLAELDAPGFGQVPDNPLTGTPYVYEVFAKGVVLKAPDVFPNEKPPSTGNFFDHAFSNRRYALVFETPSFEVK
;
A
#
# COMPACT_ATOMS: atom_id res chain seq x y z
N MET A 1 -11.88 -18.75 -60.22
CA MET A 1 -12.03 -19.13 -58.80
C MET A 1 -11.31 -18.20 -57.83
N ILE A 2 -9.98 -18.00 -57.95
CA ILE A 2 -9.21 -17.09 -57.07
C ILE A 2 -9.86 -15.70 -56.96
N ARG A 3 -10.22 -15.08 -58.09
CA ARG A 3 -10.89 -13.77 -58.14
C ARG A 3 -12.23 -13.74 -57.39
N THR A 4 -13.04 -14.78 -57.55
CA THR A 4 -14.35 -14.90 -56.86
C THR A 4 -14.17 -15.03 -55.35
N LEU A 5 -13.16 -15.79 -54.93
CA LEU A 5 -12.86 -15.98 -53.52
C LEU A 5 -12.30 -14.68 -52.89
N PHE A 6 -11.41 -13.98 -53.59
CA PHE A 6 -10.93 -12.65 -53.19
C PHE A 6 -12.06 -11.63 -53.05
N TRP A 7 -13.00 -11.60 -54.00
CA TRP A 7 -14.16 -10.71 -53.94
C TRP A 7 -15.06 -11.02 -52.74
N LYS A 8 -15.29 -12.31 -52.46
CA LYS A 8 -16.04 -12.75 -51.28
C LYS A 8 -15.37 -12.26 -49.99
N GLU A 9 -14.08 -12.57 -49.81
CA GLU A 9 -13.33 -12.15 -48.61
C GLU A 9 -13.33 -10.63 -48.44
N TYR A 10 -13.14 -9.89 -49.54
CA TYR A 10 -13.25 -8.43 -49.54
C TYR A 10 -14.61 -7.95 -49.04
N ARG A 11 -15.70 -8.47 -49.60
CA ARG A 11 -17.05 -8.08 -49.20
C ARG A 11 -17.32 -8.35 -47.72
N ASP A 12 -16.85 -9.49 -47.22
CA ASP A 12 -17.15 -9.96 -45.87
C ASP A 12 -16.24 -9.30 -44.80
N GLN A 13 -14.99 -8.93 -45.13
CA GLN A 13 -14.02 -8.41 -44.17
C GLN A 13 -13.79 -6.89 -44.20
N ARG A 14 -14.12 -6.20 -45.31
CA ARG A 14 -13.84 -4.75 -45.47
C ARG A 14 -14.41 -3.86 -44.37
N LEU A 15 -15.61 -4.19 -43.86
CA LEU A 15 -16.26 -3.40 -42.81
C LEU A 15 -15.49 -3.49 -41.49
N PHE A 16 -15.08 -4.70 -41.10
CA PHE A 16 -14.24 -4.89 -39.90
C PHE A 16 -12.90 -4.20 -40.05
N ALA A 17 -12.29 -4.28 -41.23
CA ALA A 17 -11.01 -3.64 -41.49
C ALA A 17 -11.08 -2.11 -41.33
N LEU A 18 -12.11 -1.49 -41.91
CA LEU A 18 -12.37 -0.05 -41.81
C LEU A 18 -12.73 0.37 -40.38
N LEU A 19 -13.61 -0.38 -39.70
CA LEU A 19 -14.01 -0.06 -38.33
C LEU A 19 -12.82 -0.06 -37.38
N LEU A 20 -11.92 -1.05 -37.46
CA LEU A 20 -10.75 -1.11 -36.58
C LEU A 20 -9.81 0.09 -36.78
N VAL A 21 -9.56 0.49 -38.03
CA VAL A 21 -8.73 1.67 -38.33
C VAL A 21 -9.42 2.95 -37.87
N ALA A 22 -10.73 3.08 -38.10
CA ALA A 22 -11.51 4.24 -37.66
C ALA A 22 -11.56 4.37 -36.13
N PHE A 23 -11.77 3.26 -35.41
CA PHE A 23 -11.73 3.24 -33.94
C PHE A 23 -10.35 3.59 -33.40
N ALA A 24 -9.28 3.09 -34.02
CA ALA A 24 -7.91 3.46 -33.64
C ALA A 24 -7.69 4.97 -33.81
N GLY A 25 -8.02 5.52 -34.97
CA GLY A 25 -7.90 6.96 -35.24
C GLY A 25 -8.75 7.81 -34.30
N GLY A 26 -9.99 7.40 -34.04
CA GLY A 26 -10.89 8.09 -33.11
C GLY A 26 -10.37 8.09 -31.66
N LEU A 27 -9.85 6.96 -31.16
CA LEU A 27 -9.27 6.90 -29.81
C LEU A 27 -7.98 7.71 -29.71
N VAL A 28 -7.08 7.63 -30.71
CA VAL A 28 -5.87 8.45 -30.75
C VAL A 28 -6.20 9.94 -30.75
N ALA A 29 -7.25 10.35 -31.48
CA ALA A 29 -7.75 11.73 -31.48
C ALA A 29 -8.40 12.14 -30.15
N LEU A 30 -9.04 11.20 -29.43
CA LEU A 30 -9.72 11.47 -28.16
C LEU A 30 -8.74 11.59 -26.99
N VAL A 31 -7.58 10.92 -27.02
CA VAL A 31 -6.62 10.91 -25.90
C VAL A 31 -6.19 12.33 -25.47
N PRO A 32 -5.80 13.26 -26.36
CA PRO A 32 -5.48 14.64 -25.95
C PRO A 32 -6.66 15.41 -25.36
N ILE A 33 -7.90 15.09 -25.77
CA ILE A 33 -9.13 15.72 -25.27
C ILE A 33 -9.47 15.18 -23.87
N ALA A 34 -9.30 13.87 -23.66
CA ALA A 34 -9.56 13.21 -22.38
C ALA A 34 -8.44 13.42 -21.35
N ALA A 35 -7.21 13.72 -21.78
CA ALA A 35 -6.05 13.84 -20.90
C ALA A 35 -6.24 14.86 -19.76
N PRO A 36 -6.74 16.09 -19.99
CA PRO A 36 -7.04 17.03 -18.89
C PRO A 36 -8.10 16.51 -17.91
N MET A 37 -9.12 15.80 -18.42
CA MET A 37 -10.20 15.24 -17.59
C MET A 37 -9.70 14.09 -16.72
N LEU A 38 -8.79 13.28 -17.25
CA LEU A 38 -8.16 12.15 -16.57
C LEU A 38 -6.90 12.55 -15.78
N LYS A 39 -6.52 13.83 -15.83
CA LYS A 39 -5.30 14.38 -15.21
C LYS A 39 -4.01 13.66 -15.66
N ILE A 40 -3.97 13.24 -16.93
CA ILE A 40 -2.78 12.64 -17.54
C ILE A 40 -1.77 13.78 -17.81
N PRO A 41 -0.52 13.70 -17.31
CA PRO A 41 0.53 14.68 -17.63
C PRO A 41 0.70 14.84 -19.15
N SER A 42 0.93 16.07 -19.62
CA SER A 42 1.04 16.37 -21.06
C SER A 42 2.16 15.56 -21.76
N GLN A 43 3.24 15.24 -21.03
CA GLN A 43 4.34 14.40 -21.51
C GLN A 43 3.93 12.93 -21.76
N ASP A 44 2.89 12.43 -21.09
CA ASP A 44 2.46 11.04 -21.18
C ASP A 44 1.41 10.81 -22.30
N VAL A 45 0.85 11.89 -22.84
CA VAL A 45 -0.20 11.84 -23.88
C VAL A 45 0.30 11.09 -25.12
N ILE A 46 1.52 11.36 -25.56
CA ILE A 46 2.14 10.69 -26.73
C ILE A 46 2.34 9.20 -26.43
N ALA A 47 2.83 8.85 -25.25
CA ALA A 47 3.02 7.45 -24.85
C ALA A 47 1.69 6.68 -24.82
N VAL A 48 0.62 7.30 -24.32
CA VAL A 48 -0.73 6.71 -24.36
C VAL A 48 -1.21 6.52 -25.80
N GLN A 49 -1.02 7.50 -26.68
CA GLN A 49 -1.39 7.38 -28.10
C GLN A 49 -0.59 6.28 -28.82
N GLN A 50 0.71 6.20 -28.60
CA GLN A 50 1.56 5.12 -29.12
C GLN A 50 1.10 3.74 -28.61
N GLY A 51 0.73 3.64 -27.33
CA GLY A 51 0.16 2.44 -26.73
C GLY A 51 -1.16 2.01 -27.40
N VAL A 52 -2.05 2.97 -27.69
CA VAL A 52 -3.30 2.72 -28.44
C VAL A 52 -2.98 2.21 -29.85
N LEU A 53 -2.07 2.85 -30.58
CA LEU A 53 -1.69 2.43 -31.93
C LEU A 53 -1.08 1.02 -31.95
N PHE A 54 -0.18 0.72 -31.01
CA PHE A 54 0.41 -0.61 -30.85
C PHE A 54 -0.68 -1.67 -30.58
N LEU A 55 -1.61 -1.39 -29.66
CA LEU A 55 -2.72 -2.28 -29.34
C LEU A 55 -3.60 -2.54 -30.57
N PHE A 56 -3.96 -1.51 -31.32
CA PHE A 56 -4.78 -1.66 -32.53
C PHE A 56 -4.04 -2.37 -33.65
N ALA A 57 -2.72 -2.20 -33.78
CA ALA A 57 -1.92 -2.97 -34.74
C ALA A 57 -1.99 -4.47 -34.45
N VAL A 58 -1.84 -4.84 -33.17
CA VAL A 58 -2.01 -6.23 -32.70
C VAL A 58 -3.44 -6.72 -32.97
N ILE A 59 -4.47 -5.94 -32.61
CA ILE A 59 -5.89 -6.29 -32.85
C ILE A 59 -6.16 -6.50 -34.35
N CYS A 60 -5.64 -5.65 -35.24
CA CYS A 60 -5.78 -5.81 -36.68
C CYS A 60 -5.19 -7.14 -37.17
N GLY A 61 -4.01 -7.52 -36.68
CA GLY A 61 -3.42 -8.84 -36.96
C GLY A 61 -4.29 -9.98 -36.45
N VAL A 62 -4.73 -9.90 -35.19
CA VAL A 62 -5.59 -10.91 -34.56
C VAL A 62 -6.93 -11.07 -35.30
N VAL A 63 -7.67 -9.99 -35.54
CA VAL A 63 -8.99 -10.03 -36.18
C VAL A 63 -8.89 -10.53 -37.62
N SER A 64 -7.94 -10.02 -38.40
CA SER A 64 -7.74 -10.46 -39.79
C SER A 64 -7.36 -11.95 -39.87
N GLY A 65 -6.52 -12.44 -38.95
CA GLY A 65 -6.18 -13.86 -38.89
C GLY A 65 -7.33 -14.75 -38.38
N ALA A 66 -8.19 -14.22 -37.52
CA ALA A 66 -9.33 -14.94 -36.98
C ALA A 66 -10.39 -15.18 -38.05
N LEU A 67 -10.78 -14.12 -38.77
CA LEU A 67 -11.81 -14.18 -39.81
C LEU A 67 -11.48 -15.18 -40.92
N HIS A 68 -10.19 -15.42 -41.17
CA HIS A 68 -9.66 -16.28 -42.21
C HIS A 68 -10.39 -17.63 -42.43
N TRP A 69 -10.50 -18.49 -41.38
CA TRP A 69 -11.22 -19.78 -41.48
C TRP A 69 -12.40 -19.92 -40.55
N SER A 70 -12.35 -19.25 -39.41
CA SER A 70 -13.35 -19.46 -38.38
C SER A 70 -14.71 -18.89 -38.76
N VAL A 71 -14.75 -17.85 -39.60
CA VAL A 71 -16.00 -17.27 -40.12
C VAL A 71 -16.78 -18.26 -40.99
N GLU A 72 -16.07 -19.12 -41.74
CA GLU A 72 -16.71 -20.14 -42.58
C GLU A 72 -17.33 -21.25 -41.73
N ARG A 73 -16.70 -21.57 -40.60
CA ARG A 73 -17.24 -22.54 -39.65
C ARG A 73 -18.45 -21.97 -38.91
N GLU A 74 -18.35 -20.72 -38.50
CA GLU A 74 -19.40 -20.01 -37.78
C GLU A 74 -20.65 -19.84 -38.64
N ASN A 75 -20.48 -19.55 -39.94
CA ASN A 75 -21.57 -19.41 -40.90
C ASN A 75 -22.04 -20.76 -41.49
N GLY A 76 -21.42 -21.88 -41.14
CA GLY A 76 -21.75 -23.20 -41.69
C GLY A 76 -21.39 -23.38 -43.18
N THR A 77 -20.58 -22.48 -43.75
CA THR A 77 -20.15 -22.52 -45.15
C THR A 77 -18.93 -23.42 -45.38
N GLU A 78 -18.27 -23.92 -44.33
CA GLU A 78 -17.16 -24.87 -44.45
C GLU A 78 -17.59 -26.15 -45.21
N THR A 79 -18.80 -26.65 -44.97
CA THR A 79 -19.34 -27.83 -45.66
C THR A 79 -19.53 -27.58 -47.16
N PHE A 80 -19.94 -26.37 -47.54
CA PHE A 80 -20.02 -25.99 -48.95
C PHE A 80 -18.63 -25.94 -49.59
N LEU A 81 -17.64 -25.35 -48.90
CA LEU A 81 -16.26 -25.33 -49.39
C LEU A 81 -15.68 -26.74 -49.54
N ASP A 82 -16.11 -27.66 -48.70
CA ASP A 82 -15.71 -29.07 -48.71
C ASP A 82 -16.25 -29.88 -49.89
N MET A 83 -17.36 -29.43 -50.48
CA MET A 83 -17.98 -30.06 -51.67
C MET A 83 -17.36 -29.57 -52.98
N MET A 84 -16.58 -28.48 -52.98
CA MET A 84 -15.95 -27.98 -54.19
C MET A 84 -14.80 -28.91 -54.65
N PRO A 85 -14.62 -29.13 -55.97
CA PRO A 85 -13.56 -29.99 -56.52
C PRO A 85 -12.19 -29.30 -56.52
N VAL A 86 -11.82 -28.69 -55.39
CA VAL A 86 -10.63 -27.84 -55.27
C VAL A 86 -9.87 -28.26 -54.01
N PRO A 87 -8.56 -28.54 -54.10
CA PRO A 87 -7.79 -28.98 -52.94
C PRO A 87 -7.75 -27.87 -51.87
N ARG A 88 -7.84 -28.25 -50.58
CA ARG A 88 -7.83 -27.27 -49.46
C ARG A 88 -6.53 -26.48 -49.40
N SER A 89 -5.45 -26.97 -50.01
CA SER A 89 -4.18 -26.25 -50.16
C SER A 89 -4.31 -24.97 -51.00
N THR A 90 -5.04 -25.02 -52.12
CA THR A 90 -5.30 -23.86 -52.97
C THR A 90 -6.17 -22.84 -52.26
N LEU A 91 -7.24 -23.29 -51.60
CA LEU A 91 -8.11 -22.44 -50.79
C LEU A 91 -7.34 -21.73 -49.67
N TRP A 92 -6.45 -22.45 -48.97
CA TRP A 92 -5.59 -21.90 -47.92
C TRP A 92 -4.64 -20.82 -48.45
N ARG A 93 -3.93 -21.09 -49.55
CA ARG A 93 -3.03 -20.10 -50.15
C ARG A 93 -3.77 -18.82 -50.54
N THR A 94 -4.90 -18.95 -51.23
CA THR A 94 -5.70 -17.80 -51.69
C THR A 94 -6.18 -16.94 -50.52
N LYS A 95 -6.78 -17.55 -49.49
CA LYS A 95 -7.23 -16.79 -48.31
C LYS A 95 -6.07 -16.18 -47.53
N THR A 96 -4.89 -16.83 -47.51
CA THR A 96 -3.74 -16.38 -46.70
C THR A 96 -3.12 -15.15 -47.32
N VAL A 97 -2.96 -15.15 -48.64
CA VAL A 97 -2.52 -13.96 -49.40
C VAL A 97 -3.48 -12.79 -49.18
N TYR A 98 -4.80 -13.05 -49.23
CA TYR A 98 -5.80 -12.03 -48.93
C TYR A 98 -5.65 -11.46 -47.51
N ALA A 99 -5.54 -12.31 -46.49
CA ALA A 99 -5.40 -11.88 -45.09
C ALA A 99 -4.11 -11.04 -44.87
N ILE A 100 -3.00 -11.43 -45.48
CA ILE A 100 -1.74 -10.65 -45.45
C ILE A 100 -1.91 -9.29 -46.13
N GLY A 101 -2.54 -9.25 -47.31
CA GLY A 101 -2.78 -8.01 -48.03
C GLY A 101 -3.68 -7.03 -47.27
N GLN A 102 -4.76 -7.54 -46.65
CA GLN A 102 -5.65 -6.74 -45.81
C GLN A 102 -4.92 -6.20 -44.57
N TRP A 103 -4.15 -7.04 -43.87
CA TRP A 103 -3.36 -6.61 -42.71
C TRP A 103 -2.34 -5.52 -43.08
N ALA A 104 -1.62 -5.68 -44.20
CA ALA A 104 -0.66 -4.69 -44.67
C ALA A 104 -1.32 -3.33 -44.94
N LEU A 105 -2.51 -3.33 -45.56
CA LEU A 105 -3.28 -2.11 -45.79
C LEU A 105 -3.71 -1.44 -44.47
N GLN A 106 -4.13 -2.21 -43.48
CA GLN A 106 -4.45 -1.69 -42.14
C GLN A 106 -3.21 -1.10 -41.45
N MET A 107 -2.05 -1.72 -41.57
CA MET A 107 -0.80 -1.21 -40.99
C MET A 107 -0.37 0.10 -41.64
N LEU A 108 -0.51 0.23 -42.97
CA LEU A 108 -0.26 1.48 -43.68
C LEU A 108 -1.21 2.60 -43.21
N ALA A 109 -2.49 2.27 -42.98
CA ALA A 109 -3.45 3.24 -42.49
C ALA A 109 -3.17 3.67 -41.04
N LEU A 110 -2.79 2.74 -40.15
CA LEU A 110 -2.38 3.07 -38.78
C LEU A 110 -1.09 3.90 -38.77
N ALA A 111 -0.12 3.61 -39.65
CA ALA A 111 1.08 4.41 -39.80
C ALA A 111 0.75 5.84 -40.27
N ALA A 112 -0.19 6.00 -41.21
CA ALA A 112 -0.67 7.32 -41.63
C ALA A 112 -1.34 8.08 -40.48
N ILE A 113 -2.19 7.44 -39.68
CA ILE A 113 -2.78 8.04 -38.47
C ILE A 113 -1.69 8.49 -37.50
N ALA A 114 -0.71 7.62 -37.26
CA ALA A 114 0.38 7.90 -36.34
C ALA A 114 1.22 9.12 -36.76
N LEU A 115 1.47 9.28 -38.07
CA LEU A 115 2.11 10.46 -38.66
C LEU A 115 1.25 11.71 -38.54
N VAL A 116 -0.06 11.62 -38.84
CA VAL A 116 -0.99 12.77 -38.76
C VAL A 116 -1.09 13.34 -37.35
N PHE A 117 -1.09 12.49 -36.33
CA PHE A 117 -1.17 12.92 -34.93
C PHE A 117 0.19 13.20 -34.28
N GLY A 118 1.30 13.15 -35.03
CA GLY A 118 2.64 13.43 -34.49
C GLY A 118 3.08 12.46 -33.39
N THR A 119 2.54 11.23 -33.37
CA THR A 119 2.83 10.22 -32.34
C THR A 119 4.18 9.53 -32.53
N ILE A 120 4.85 9.80 -33.65
CA ILE A 120 6.06 9.14 -34.12
C ILE A 120 7.17 10.21 -34.14
N ASP A 121 8.10 10.17 -33.17
CA ASP A 121 9.29 11.03 -33.14
C ASP A 121 10.38 10.44 -34.02
N THR A 122 10.73 11.13 -35.11
CA THR A 122 11.66 10.74 -36.19
C THR A 122 12.98 10.08 -35.77
N ASN A 123 13.44 10.30 -34.53
CA ASN A 123 14.68 9.71 -34.03
C ASN A 123 14.50 8.37 -33.28
N GLU A 124 13.32 8.11 -32.68
CA GLU A 124 13.00 6.85 -31.98
C GLU A 124 12.05 5.93 -32.78
N THR A 125 11.53 6.41 -33.91
CA THR A 125 10.54 5.72 -34.78
C THR A 125 10.94 4.33 -35.19
N ASP A 126 12.23 4.12 -35.41
CA ASP A 126 12.75 2.92 -36.05
C ASP A 126 12.53 1.68 -35.18
N ASN A 127 12.63 1.83 -33.86
CA ASN A 127 12.42 0.72 -32.94
C ASN A 127 10.93 0.44 -32.74
N LEU A 128 10.12 1.47 -32.53
CA LEU A 128 8.69 1.32 -32.31
C LEU A 128 7.99 0.72 -33.55
N ALA A 129 8.28 1.22 -34.75
CA ALA A 129 7.68 0.73 -35.99
C ALA A 129 8.02 -0.76 -36.23
N ARG A 130 9.28 -1.17 -35.99
CA ARG A 130 9.71 -2.57 -36.10
C ARG A 130 8.99 -3.47 -35.10
N VAL A 131 8.85 -3.01 -33.86
CA VAL A 131 8.12 -3.72 -32.79
C VAL A 131 6.64 -3.87 -33.16
N VAL A 132 5.97 -2.79 -33.55
CA VAL A 132 4.54 -2.79 -33.95
C VAL A 132 4.30 -3.73 -35.13
N LEU A 133 5.13 -3.66 -36.18
CA LEU A 133 5.01 -4.53 -37.36
C LEU A 133 5.30 -5.99 -36.99
N GLY A 134 6.34 -6.25 -36.21
CA GLY A 134 6.71 -7.60 -35.77
C GLY A 134 5.60 -8.27 -34.95
N PHE A 135 5.09 -7.58 -33.92
CA PHE A 135 4.02 -8.13 -33.07
C PHE A 135 2.68 -8.27 -33.79
N SER A 136 2.33 -7.34 -34.69
CA SER A 136 1.09 -7.47 -35.47
C SER A 136 1.16 -8.58 -36.52
N ALA A 137 2.30 -8.75 -37.20
CA ALA A 137 2.53 -9.86 -38.13
C ALA A 137 2.50 -11.20 -37.39
N LEU A 138 3.12 -11.28 -36.21
CA LEU A 138 3.08 -12.46 -35.35
C LEU A 138 1.66 -12.80 -34.94
N SER A 139 0.90 -11.78 -34.51
CA SER A 139 -0.51 -11.94 -34.14
C SER A 139 -1.36 -12.45 -35.31
N LEU A 140 -1.10 -11.96 -36.53
CA LEU A 140 -1.75 -12.45 -37.75
C LEU A 140 -1.49 -13.95 -37.99
N THR A 141 -0.22 -14.37 -38.01
CA THR A 141 0.14 -15.75 -38.35
C THR A 141 -0.36 -16.74 -37.30
N ILE A 142 -0.22 -16.40 -36.01
CA ILE A 142 -0.79 -17.18 -34.90
C ILE A 142 -2.31 -17.29 -35.04
N THR A 143 -2.99 -16.20 -35.39
CA THR A 143 -4.45 -16.24 -35.48
C THR A 143 -4.95 -17.00 -36.72
N ILE A 144 -4.20 -16.99 -37.82
CA ILE A 144 -4.42 -17.88 -38.97
C ILE A 144 -4.29 -19.36 -38.58
N ALA A 145 -3.32 -19.69 -37.72
CA ALA A 145 -3.16 -21.04 -37.18
C ALA A 145 -4.36 -21.43 -36.31
N THR A 146 -4.75 -20.56 -35.39
CA THR A 146 -5.80 -20.89 -34.42
C THR A 146 -7.21 -20.80 -35.00
N SER A 147 -7.43 -20.01 -36.06
CA SER A 147 -8.68 -20.03 -36.83
C SER A 147 -8.89 -21.36 -37.54
N SER A 148 -7.81 -22.05 -37.94
CA SER A 148 -7.88 -23.41 -38.49
C SER A 148 -8.36 -24.47 -37.48
N TRP A 149 -8.31 -24.18 -36.17
CA TRP A 149 -8.82 -25.06 -35.11
C TRP A 149 -10.19 -24.65 -34.59
N SER A 150 -10.59 -23.40 -34.78
CA SER A 150 -11.72 -22.78 -34.07
C SER A 150 -13.00 -22.80 -34.89
N ARG A 151 -14.14 -23.01 -34.22
CA ARG A 151 -15.46 -23.00 -34.84
C ARG A 151 -16.08 -21.60 -34.96
N THR A 152 -15.57 -20.63 -34.21
CA THR A 152 -16.05 -19.25 -34.18
C THR A 152 -14.87 -18.28 -34.24
N VAL A 153 -15.11 -17.07 -34.73
CA VAL A 153 -14.13 -15.98 -34.81
C VAL A 153 -13.58 -15.66 -33.43
N LEU A 154 -14.46 -15.52 -32.44
CA LEU A 154 -14.04 -15.30 -31.06
C LEU A 154 -13.20 -16.46 -30.52
N GLY A 155 -13.52 -17.70 -30.87
CA GLY A 155 -12.73 -18.86 -30.48
C GLY A 155 -11.32 -18.84 -31.09
N ALA A 156 -11.18 -18.32 -32.30
CA ALA A 156 -9.90 -18.16 -32.98
C ALA A 156 -9.04 -17.07 -32.33
N ILE A 157 -9.58 -15.85 -32.20
CA ILE A 157 -8.96 -14.72 -31.45
C ILE A 157 -8.52 -15.20 -30.08
N GLY A 158 -9.45 -15.89 -29.44
CA GLY A 158 -9.24 -16.51 -28.18
C GLY A 158 -8.01 -17.40 -28.10
N ARG A 159 -7.96 -18.43 -28.94
CA ARG A 159 -6.84 -19.39 -28.98
C ARG A 159 -5.55 -18.77 -29.49
N ALA A 160 -5.60 -17.62 -30.15
CA ALA A 160 -4.40 -16.91 -30.59
C ALA A 160 -3.63 -16.30 -29.43
N ILE A 161 -4.29 -15.77 -28.40
CA ILE A 161 -3.61 -15.13 -27.27
C ILE A 161 -2.68 -16.10 -26.49
N PRO A 162 -3.15 -17.26 -25.98
CA PRO A 162 -2.32 -18.16 -25.18
C PRO A 162 -1.31 -18.89 -26.08
N PHE A 163 -1.68 -19.22 -27.31
CA PHE A 163 -0.76 -19.79 -28.28
C PHE A 163 0.33 -18.78 -28.63
N GLY A 164 -0.01 -17.50 -28.75
CA GLY A 164 0.95 -16.44 -28.98
C GLY A 164 1.89 -16.20 -27.81
N LEU A 165 1.40 -16.28 -26.57
CA LEU A 165 2.27 -16.26 -25.39
C LEU A 165 3.20 -17.47 -25.36
N VAL A 166 2.69 -18.68 -25.62
CA VAL A 166 3.53 -19.89 -25.68
C VAL A 166 4.57 -19.80 -26.80
N VAL A 167 4.20 -19.32 -27.98
CA VAL A 167 5.12 -19.13 -29.11
C VAL A 167 6.14 -18.03 -28.79
N ALA A 168 5.72 -16.90 -28.24
CA ALA A 168 6.60 -15.78 -27.91
C ALA A 168 7.59 -16.14 -26.79
N TYR A 169 7.10 -16.66 -25.66
CA TYR A 169 7.96 -17.08 -24.54
C TYR A 169 8.78 -18.32 -24.86
N GLY A 170 8.19 -19.30 -25.56
CA GLY A 170 8.90 -20.48 -26.03
C GLY A 170 10.03 -20.11 -26.99
N ALA A 171 9.75 -19.21 -27.95
CA ALA A 171 10.77 -18.74 -28.87
C ALA A 171 11.80 -17.84 -28.18
N ALA A 172 11.42 -17.01 -27.21
CA ALA A 172 12.37 -16.23 -26.41
C ALA A 172 13.26 -17.16 -25.57
N ALA A 173 12.70 -18.16 -24.89
CA ALA A 173 13.46 -19.13 -24.11
C ALA A 173 14.43 -19.94 -24.99
N ILE A 174 13.97 -20.43 -26.15
CA ILE A 174 14.85 -21.10 -27.11
C ILE A 174 15.93 -20.13 -27.60
N PHE A 175 15.57 -18.90 -27.99
CA PHE A 175 16.55 -17.89 -28.40
C PHE A 175 17.60 -17.62 -27.32
N PHE A 176 17.20 -17.43 -26.07
CA PHE A 176 18.12 -17.22 -24.95
C PHE A 176 19.01 -18.43 -24.70
N VAL A 177 18.46 -19.66 -24.77
CA VAL A 177 19.24 -20.89 -24.63
C VAL A 177 20.22 -21.04 -25.79
N THR A 178 19.77 -20.86 -27.04
CA THR A 178 20.61 -20.95 -28.23
C THR A 178 21.68 -19.86 -28.24
N ALA A 179 21.33 -18.61 -27.92
CA ALA A 179 22.27 -17.52 -27.76
C ALA A 179 23.28 -17.85 -26.67
N ARG A 180 22.86 -18.27 -25.47
CA ARG A 180 23.75 -18.65 -24.38
C ARG A 180 24.67 -19.82 -24.75
N LEU A 181 24.16 -20.84 -25.44
CA LEU A 181 24.97 -21.98 -25.90
C LEU A 181 25.98 -21.58 -26.99
N LEU A 182 25.62 -20.65 -27.88
CA LEU A 182 26.52 -20.11 -28.91
C LEU A 182 27.55 -19.15 -28.29
N PHE A 183 27.16 -18.28 -27.34
CA PHE A 183 28.03 -17.31 -26.68
C PHE A 183 28.95 -17.95 -25.61
N LEU A 184 28.55 -19.04 -24.96
CA LEU A 184 29.42 -19.76 -24.01
C LEU A 184 30.58 -20.50 -24.69
N LYS A 185 30.52 -20.73 -26.00
CA LYS A 185 31.57 -21.45 -26.77
C LYS A 185 32.35 -20.59 -27.75
N VAL A 186 31.91 -19.36 -28.04
CA VAL A 186 32.51 -18.51 -29.05
C VAL A 186 33.01 -17.21 -28.38
N SER A 187 34.34 -17.07 -28.38
CA SER A 187 35.15 -15.97 -27.82
C SER A 187 34.51 -14.56 -27.79
N PRO A 188 34.86 -13.70 -26.79
CA PRO A 188 34.40 -12.30 -26.67
C PRO A 188 34.65 -11.41 -27.91
N VAL A 189 35.41 -11.88 -28.90
CA VAL A 189 35.57 -11.22 -30.21
C VAL A 189 34.25 -11.06 -30.98
N PHE A 190 33.24 -11.91 -30.73
CA PHE A 190 31.92 -11.81 -31.37
C PHE A 190 30.92 -10.91 -30.63
N ALA A 191 31.23 -10.42 -29.43
CA ALA A 191 30.34 -9.55 -28.67
C ALA A 191 30.08 -8.18 -29.36
N ASN A 192 30.99 -7.75 -30.25
CA ASN A 192 30.86 -6.51 -31.02
C ASN A 192 30.27 -6.68 -32.43
N GLY A 193 29.93 -7.91 -32.84
CA GLY A 193 29.44 -8.20 -34.19
C GLY A 193 27.95 -7.96 -34.38
N SER A 194 27.50 -6.69 -34.43
CA SER A 194 26.09 -6.30 -34.63
C SER A 194 25.39 -6.98 -35.82
N ARG A 195 26.14 -7.33 -36.86
CA ARG A 195 25.61 -7.97 -38.08
C ARG A 195 25.15 -9.42 -37.87
N MET A 196 25.86 -10.22 -37.09
CA MET A 196 25.48 -11.64 -36.92
C MET A 196 24.27 -11.79 -36.00
N THR A 197 24.21 -10.99 -34.93
CA THR A 197 23.03 -10.88 -34.06
C THR A 197 21.80 -10.41 -34.85
N PHE A 198 21.98 -9.47 -35.79
CA PHE A 198 20.92 -9.04 -36.69
C PHE A 198 20.44 -10.16 -37.62
N VAL A 199 21.34 -10.86 -38.31
CA VAL A 199 20.97 -11.97 -39.22
C VAL A 199 20.25 -13.09 -38.47
N LEU A 200 20.75 -13.49 -37.30
CA LEU A 200 20.11 -14.49 -36.45
C LEU A 200 18.73 -14.01 -35.97
N GLY A 201 18.60 -12.74 -35.58
CA GLY A 201 17.32 -12.13 -35.22
C GLY A 201 16.31 -12.14 -36.37
N VAL A 202 16.74 -11.86 -37.60
CA VAL A 202 15.89 -11.90 -38.80
C VAL A 202 15.45 -13.33 -39.11
N LEU A 203 16.37 -14.30 -39.15
CA LEU A 203 16.04 -15.70 -39.39
C LEU A 203 15.09 -16.25 -38.32
N TRP A 204 15.30 -15.88 -37.06
CA TRP A 204 14.43 -16.25 -35.95
C TRP A 204 13.03 -15.67 -36.09
N THR A 205 12.94 -14.39 -36.49
CA THR A 205 11.66 -13.73 -36.77
C THR A 205 10.91 -14.44 -37.89
N ILE A 206 11.59 -14.79 -38.99
CA ILE A 206 10.99 -15.54 -40.10
C ILE A 206 10.47 -16.91 -39.63
N ALA A 207 11.26 -17.64 -38.84
CA ALA A 207 10.87 -18.95 -38.31
C ALA A 207 9.63 -18.87 -37.41
N ILE A 208 9.60 -17.89 -36.49
CA ILE A 208 8.45 -17.61 -35.61
C ILE A 208 7.19 -17.30 -36.42
N LEU A 209 7.30 -16.50 -37.50
CA LEU A 209 6.17 -16.16 -38.35
C LEU A 209 5.69 -17.33 -39.22
N ALA A 210 6.61 -18.16 -39.72
CA ALA A 210 6.30 -19.27 -40.62
C ALA A 210 5.68 -20.48 -39.91
N MET A 211 6.08 -20.76 -38.67
CA MET A 211 5.64 -21.95 -37.92
C MET A 211 4.11 -22.01 -37.73
N PRO A 212 3.40 -20.96 -37.29
CA PRO A 212 1.94 -20.97 -37.19
C PRO A 212 1.24 -21.21 -38.53
N LEU A 213 1.74 -20.59 -39.61
CA LEU A 213 1.18 -20.78 -40.96
C LEU A 213 1.31 -22.23 -41.40
N TRP A 214 2.45 -22.87 -41.11
CA TRP A 214 2.66 -24.28 -41.40
C TRP A 214 1.69 -25.20 -40.62
N PHE A 215 1.43 -24.92 -39.35
CA PHE A 215 0.42 -25.65 -38.56
C PHE A 215 -1.00 -25.47 -39.11
N SER A 216 -1.36 -24.24 -39.49
CA SER A 216 -2.64 -23.92 -40.15
C SER A 216 -2.83 -24.77 -41.40
N TYR A 217 -1.81 -24.75 -42.27
CA TYR A 217 -1.79 -25.50 -43.52
C TYR A 217 -1.92 -27.00 -43.29
N ARG A 218 -1.14 -27.56 -42.36
CA ARG A 218 -1.18 -29.00 -42.03
C ARG A 218 -2.52 -29.43 -41.48
N ARG A 219 -3.17 -28.63 -40.63
CA ARG A 219 -4.47 -28.97 -40.05
C ARG A 219 -5.56 -29.04 -41.12
N LEU A 220 -5.62 -28.05 -42.01
CA LEU A 220 -6.67 -27.98 -43.04
C LEU A 220 -6.49 -29.06 -44.10
N THR A 221 -5.25 -29.32 -44.52
CA THR A 221 -4.94 -30.40 -45.47
C THR A 221 -5.05 -31.80 -44.85
N ALA A 222 -5.17 -31.92 -43.53
CA ALA A 222 -5.36 -33.22 -42.88
C ALA A 222 -6.69 -33.88 -43.25
N ILE A 223 -7.73 -33.09 -43.55
CA ILE A 223 -9.03 -33.63 -43.99
C ILE A 223 -8.89 -34.24 -45.39
N ASP A 224 -8.18 -33.58 -46.30
CA ASP A 224 -7.87 -34.14 -47.63
C ASP A 224 -7.07 -35.46 -47.51
N ARG A 225 -6.16 -35.55 -46.52
CA ARG A 225 -5.42 -36.78 -46.20
C ARG A 225 -6.26 -37.85 -45.48
N ALA A 226 -7.31 -37.46 -44.77
CA ALA A 226 -8.19 -38.39 -44.06
C ALA A 226 -9.30 -38.93 -44.98
N ARG A 227 -9.71 -38.19 -46.02
CA ARG A 227 -10.65 -38.66 -47.05
C ARG A 227 -10.15 -39.91 -47.81
N SER A 228 -8.85 -40.23 -47.75
CA SER A 228 -8.28 -41.46 -48.30
C SER A 228 -8.25 -42.64 -47.32
N LEU A 229 -8.67 -42.47 -46.06
CA LEU A 229 -8.63 -43.52 -45.03
C LEU A 229 -10.01 -43.69 -44.39
N ARG A 230 -10.54 -44.91 -44.59
CA ARG A 230 -11.84 -45.49 -44.27
C ARG A 230 -12.65 -44.93 -43.08
N VAL A 231 -13.97 -45.15 -43.25
CA VAL A 231 -15.08 -45.05 -42.30
C VAL A 231 -14.92 -46.02 -41.12
N GLU A 232 -15.08 -45.53 -39.89
CA GLU A 232 -15.21 -46.35 -38.68
C GLU A 232 -16.51 -46.03 -37.91
N HIS A 233 -17.10 -47.09 -37.35
CA HIS A 233 -18.39 -47.10 -36.67
C HIS A 233 -18.36 -46.44 -35.29
N ILE A 234 -19.44 -45.72 -34.96
CA ILE A 234 -19.68 -45.09 -33.66
C ILE A 234 -20.43 -46.09 -32.76
N ALA A 235 -19.81 -46.47 -31.64
CA ALA A 235 -20.38 -47.34 -30.62
C ALA A 235 -21.44 -46.63 -29.76
N SER A 236 -22.41 -47.42 -29.28
CA SER A 236 -23.56 -46.97 -28.47
C SER A 236 -23.21 -46.76 -26.98
N PRO A 237 -23.75 -45.71 -26.31
CA PRO A 237 -23.45 -45.44 -24.91
C PRO A 237 -24.40 -46.18 -23.93
N GLY A 238 -23.81 -46.96 -23.02
CA GLY A 238 -24.47 -47.60 -21.88
C GLY A 238 -24.54 -46.74 -20.61
N ARG A 239 -25.52 -47.10 -19.75
CA ARG A 239 -26.11 -46.40 -18.59
C ARG A 239 -25.13 -45.91 -17.51
N ARG A 240 -25.11 -44.59 -17.25
CA ARG A 240 -25.00 -43.92 -15.92
C ARG A 240 -25.26 -42.40 -16.09
N ALA A 241 -26.51 -41.95 -15.90
CA ALA A 241 -26.98 -40.60 -16.26
C ALA A 241 -26.15 -39.44 -15.67
N PHE A 242 -25.68 -39.54 -14.41
CA PHE A 242 -24.82 -38.53 -13.79
C PHE A 242 -23.45 -38.43 -14.46
N MET A 243 -22.78 -39.58 -14.69
CA MET A 243 -21.49 -39.63 -15.37
C MET A 243 -21.61 -39.18 -16.83
N THR A 244 -22.74 -39.45 -17.49
CA THR A 244 -23.01 -38.93 -18.83
C THR A 244 -23.15 -37.41 -18.82
N ALA A 245 -23.89 -36.83 -17.88
CA ALA A 245 -24.02 -35.38 -17.74
C ALA A 245 -22.69 -34.70 -17.37
N TRP A 246 -21.90 -35.31 -16.49
CA TRP A 246 -20.56 -34.84 -16.14
C TRP A 246 -19.61 -34.91 -17.34
N LYS A 247 -19.56 -36.04 -18.06
CA LYS A 247 -18.78 -36.19 -19.30
C LYS A 247 -19.21 -35.18 -20.37
N LEU A 248 -20.51 -34.90 -20.48
CA LEU A 248 -21.04 -33.87 -21.38
C LEU A 248 -20.51 -32.48 -20.96
N ALA A 249 -20.58 -32.13 -19.68
CA ALA A 249 -20.03 -30.88 -19.15
C ALA A 249 -18.50 -30.77 -19.34
N SER A 250 -17.77 -31.89 -19.27
CA SER A 250 -16.34 -31.98 -19.57
C SER A 250 -16.05 -31.92 -21.08
N HIS A 251 -16.95 -32.41 -21.93
CA HIS A 251 -16.82 -32.26 -23.38
C HIS A 251 -17.01 -30.79 -23.78
N ASP A 252 -17.99 -30.10 -23.18
CA ASP A 252 -18.18 -28.65 -23.32
C ASP A 252 -16.91 -27.88 -22.89
N LEU A 253 -16.19 -28.40 -21.88
CA LEU A 253 -14.94 -27.83 -21.37
C LEU A 253 -13.81 -27.78 -22.41
N ARG A 254 -13.78 -28.67 -23.41
CA ARG A 254 -12.71 -28.64 -24.44
C ARG A 254 -12.71 -27.32 -25.22
N SER A 255 -13.88 -26.70 -25.38
CA SER A 255 -13.99 -25.36 -25.97
C SER A 255 -13.54 -24.23 -25.02
N LEU A 256 -13.47 -24.53 -23.72
CA LEU A 256 -13.18 -23.62 -22.60
C LEU A 256 -11.77 -23.78 -22.02
N ALA A 257 -10.94 -24.71 -22.51
CA ALA A 257 -9.57 -24.87 -22.01
C ALA A 257 -8.68 -23.67 -22.39
N TRP A 258 -8.85 -23.14 -23.60
CA TRP A 258 -8.02 -22.04 -24.08
C TRP A 258 -8.28 -20.68 -23.42
N PRO A 259 -9.53 -20.20 -23.19
CA PRO A 259 -9.78 -18.91 -22.54
C PRO A 259 -9.33 -18.92 -21.10
N VAL A 260 -9.51 -20.06 -20.42
CA VAL A 260 -8.91 -20.29 -19.10
C VAL A 260 -7.40 -20.14 -19.20
N GLY A 261 -6.74 -20.82 -20.14
CA GLY A 261 -5.30 -20.66 -20.37
C GLY A 261 -4.86 -19.22 -20.65
N VAL A 262 -5.63 -18.43 -21.39
CA VAL A 262 -5.38 -17.00 -21.62
C VAL A 262 -5.44 -16.22 -20.33
N LEU A 263 -6.51 -16.40 -19.57
CA LEU A 263 -6.73 -15.67 -18.33
C LEU A 263 -5.64 -16.04 -17.31
N LEU A 264 -5.24 -17.32 -17.24
CA LEU A 264 -4.11 -17.78 -16.43
C LEU A 264 -2.79 -17.10 -16.84
N ALA A 265 -2.50 -17.02 -18.13
CA ALA A 265 -1.27 -16.42 -18.63
C ALA A 265 -1.25 -14.89 -18.50
N ALA A 266 -2.38 -14.24 -18.75
CA ALA A 266 -2.57 -12.81 -18.50
C ALA A 266 -2.40 -12.50 -17.00
N MET A 267 -2.87 -13.40 -16.13
CA MET A 267 -2.68 -13.26 -14.68
C MET A 267 -1.22 -13.44 -14.29
N ALA A 268 -0.51 -14.42 -14.85
CA ALA A 268 0.93 -14.59 -14.61
C ALA A 268 1.71 -13.30 -14.94
N PHE A 269 1.34 -12.66 -16.05
CA PHE A 269 1.96 -11.41 -16.48
C PHE A 269 1.59 -10.23 -15.58
N LEU A 270 0.29 -10.02 -15.35
CA LEU A 270 -0.22 -8.87 -14.59
C LEU A 270 0.05 -8.98 -13.09
N ALA A 271 0.18 -10.20 -12.54
CA ALA A 271 0.51 -10.41 -11.13
C ALA A 271 1.92 -9.90 -10.76
N GLY A 272 2.83 -9.85 -11.72
CA GLY A 272 4.15 -9.26 -11.52
C GLY A 272 4.13 -7.73 -11.41
N GLN A 273 3.03 -7.08 -11.82
CA GLN A 273 2.85 -5.63 -11.82
C GLN A 273 1.89 -5.20 -10.69
N GLU A 274 0.66 -5.73 -10.70
CA GLU A 274 -0.42 -5.34 -9.78
C GLU A 274 -1.30 -6.57 -9.44
N PRO A 275 -0.88 -7.42 -8.48
CA PRO A 275 -1.50 -8.71 -8.22
C PRO A 275 -2.96 -8.59 -7.77
N THR A 276 -3.31 -7.57 -7.00
CA THR A 276 -4.65 -7.48 -6.40
C THR A 276 -5.71 -7.07 -7.41
N LEU A 277 -5.49 -5.99 -8.18
CA LEU A 277 -6.47 -5.55 -9.18
C LEU A 277 -6.52 -6.48 -10.38
N ALA A 278 -5.37 -6.97 -10.84
CA ALA A 278 -5.31 -7.98 -11.88
C ALA A 278 -6.11 -9.21 -11.48
N TRP A 279 -6.00 -9.63 -10.22
CA TRP A 279 -6.76 -10.76 -9.70
C TRP A 279 -8.27 -10.52 -9.72
N LEU A 280 -8.73 -9.37 -9.22
CA LEU A 280 -10.17 -9.08 -9.20
C LEU A 280 -10.74 -8.99 -10.61
N LEU A 281 -10.00 -8.38 -11.55
CA LEU A 281 -10.40 -8.29 -12.95
C LEU A 281 -10.42 -9.66 -13.64
N ILE A 282 -9.30 -10.37 -13.61
CA ILE A 282 -9.13 -11.63 -14.33
C ILE A 282 -9.96 -12.73 -13.68
N GLY A 283 -10.02 -12.76 -12.36
CA GLY A 283 -10.90 -13.63 -11.60
C GLY A 283 -12.36 -13.40 -11.97
N SER A 284 -12.82 -12.14 -12.02
CA SER A 284 -14.19 -11.81 -12.47
C SER A 284 -14.45 -12.25 -13.90
N LEU A 285 -13.52 -12.04 -14.83
CA LEU A 285 -13.66 -12.49 -16.22
C LEU A 285 -13.66 -14.02 -16.35
N LEU A 286 -12.83 -14.71 -15.57
CA LEU A 286 -12.78 -16.17 -15.50
C LEU A 286 -14.11 -16.73 -14.98
N GLY A 287 -14.60 -16.18 -13.87
CA GLY A 287 -15.91 -16.50 -13.33
C GLY A 287 -17.02 -16.26 -14.36
N ALA A 288 -17.07 -15.07 -14.96
CA ALA A 288 -18.07 -14.67 -15.95
C ALA A 288 -18.08 -15.64 -17.14
N TRP A 289 -16.90 -15.97 -17.65
CA TRP A 289 -16.75 -16.94 -18.72
C TRP A 289 -17.28 -18.32 -18.33
N LEU A 290 -16.94 -18.80 -17.14
CA LEU A 290 -17.41 -20.10 -16.64
C LEU A 290 -18.91 -20.11 -16.40
N GLY A 291 -19.50 -19.01 -15.92
CA GLY A 291 -20.95 -18.86 -15.77
C GLY A 291 -21.66 -18.88 -17.11
N VAL A 292 -21.15 -18.14 -18.10
CA VAL A 292 -21.68 -18.13 -19.48
C VAL A 292 -21.62 -19.51 -20.13
N SER A 293 -20.54 -20.24 -19.86
CA SER A 293 -20.34 -21.57 -20.43
C SER A 293 -21.28 -22.67 -19.92
N VAL A 294 -22.13 -22.38 -18.92
CA VAL A 294 -23.11 -23.35 -18.41
C VAL A 294 -24.22 -23.62 -19.43
N THR A 295 -24.64 -22.61 -20.19
CA THR A 295 -25.76 -22.72 -21.17
C THR A 295 -25.33 -22.48 -22.62
N ASP A 296 -24.04 -22.23 -22.85
CA ASP A 296 -23.50 -21.82 -24.14
C ASP A 296 -23.71 -22.86 -25.26
N ALA A 297 -23.45 -24.13 -24.95
CA ALA A 297 -23.59 -25.24 -25.89
C ALA A 297 -25.06 -25.38 -26.34
N GLU A 298 -25.98 -25.25 -25.40
CA GLU A 298 -27.42 -25.30 -25.64
C GLU A 298 -27.93 -24.12 -26.46
N LYS A 299 -27.38 -22.92 -26.23
CA LYS A 299 -27.75 -21.71 -26.97
C LYS A 299 -27.38 -21.80 -28.44
N HIS A 300 -26.13 -22.15 -28.74
CA HIS A 300 -25.64 -22.17 -30.14
C HIS A 300 -26.23 -23.32 -30.95
N GLY A 301 -26.49 -24.47 -30.31
CA GLY A 301 -27.08 -25.61 -30.99
C GLY A 301 -28.61 -25.56 -31.10
N GLY A 302 -29.28 -24.57 -30.51
CA GLY A 302 -30.75 -24.56 -30.37
C GLY A 302 -31.29 -25.69 -29.46
N ALA A 303 -30.39 -26.45 -28.83
CA ALA A 303 -30.73 -27.62 -28.01
C ALA A 303 -31.45 -27.25 -26.71
N PHE A 304 -31.51 -25.96 -26.35
CA PHE A 304 -32.34 -25.50 -25.23
C PHE A 304 -33.84 -25.82 -25.43
N LYS A 305 -34.32 -25.90 -26.68
CA LYS A 305 -35.70 -26.36 -26.95
C LYS A 305 -35.88 -27.83 -26.57
N LEU A 306 -34.89 -28.66 -26.84
CA LEU A 306 -34.90 -30.08 -26.44
C LEU A 306 -34.95 -30.25 -24.92
N TRP A 307 -34.40 -29.32 -24.14
CA TRP A 307 -34.50 -29.36 -22.67
C TRP A 307 -35.94 -29.22 -22.18
N ALA A 308 -36.73 -28.35 -22.81
CA ALA A 308 -38.14 -28.18 -22.50
C ALA A 308 -39.00 -29.29 -23.11
N ASP A 309 -38.73 -29.65 -24.37
CA ASP A 309 -39.56 -30.56 -25.15
C ASP A 309 -39.36 -32.04 -24.77
N GLN A 310 -38.15 -32.46 -24.39
CA GLN A 310 -37.84 -33.86 -24.07
C GLN A 310 -38.01 -34.22 -22.59
N ARG A 311 -38.63 -33.35 -21.78
CA ARG A 311 -38.85 -33.57 -20.33
C ARG A 311 -37.57 -33.91 -19.55
N LEU A 312 -36.41 -33.45 -20.00
CA LEU A 312 -35.17 -33.62 -19.26
C LEU A 312 -35.26 -32.87 -17.92
N PRO A 313 -34.66 -33.37 -16.83
CA PRO A 313 -34.70 -32.69 -15.54
C PRO A 313 -33.77 -31.46 -15.57
N VAL A 314 -34.26 -30.36 -16.18
CA VAL A 314 -33.52 -29.10 -16.43
C VAL A 314 -32.79 -28.62 -15.18
N GLY A 315 -33.47 -28.67 -14.03
CA GLY A 315 -32.87 -28.29 -12.75
C GLY A 315 -31.66 -29.15 -12.37
N ARG A 316 -31.72 -30.48 -12.55
CA ARG A 316 -30.59 -31.37 -12.22
C ARG A 316 -29.43 -31.19 -13.19
N LEU A 317 -29.71 -31.08 -14.50
CA LEU A 317 -28.68 -30.85 -15.50
C LEU A 317 -27.96 -29.51 -15.29
N TRP A 318 -28.74 -28.45 -15.02
CA TRP A 318 -28.19 -27.14 -14.69
C TRP A 318 -27.33 -27.21 -13.42
N CYS A 319 -27.81 -27.82 -12.33
CA CYS A 319 -27.02 -27.97 -11.10
C CYS A 319 -25.71 -28.73 -11.32
N VAL A 320 -25.72 -29.83 -12.09
CA VAL A 320 -24.50 -30.60 -12.40
C VAL A 320 -23.50 -29.74 -13.19
N LYS A 321 -23.97 -28.97 -14.18
CA LYS A 321 -23.09 -28.06 -14.93
C LYS A 321 -22.53 -26.94 -14.05
N VAL A 322 -23.36 -26.30 -13.21
CA VAL A 322 -22.90 -25.27 -12.27
C VAL A 322 -21.87 -25.83 -11.30
N LEU A 323 -22.14 -26.99 -10.70
CA LEU A 323 -21.19 -27.66 -9.79
C LEU A 323 -19.88 -28.00 -10.49
N HIS A 324 -19.94 -28.51 -11.73
CA HIS A 324 -18.74 -28.76 -12.54
C HIS A 324 -17.94 -27.47 -12.79
N ARG A 325 -18.61 -26.34 -13.09
CA ARG A 325 -17.93 -25.05 -13.28
C ARG A 325 -17.38 -24.47 -11.97
N LEU A 326 -18.03 -24.69 -10.83
CA LEU A 326 -17.50 -24.34 -9.51
C LEU A 326 -16.22 -25.11 -9.16
N VAL A 327 -16.21 -26.43 -9.40
CA VAL A 327 -15.00 -27.25 -9.20
C VAL A 327 -13.85 -26.75 -10.09
N LEU A 328 -14.14 -26.46 -11.36
CA LEU A 328 -13.13 -25.90 -12.26
C LEU A 328 -12.65 -24.52 -11.81
N LEU A 329 -13.56 -23.63 -11.37
CA LEU A 329 -13.24 -22.32 -10.85
C LEU A 329 -12.25 -22.44 -9.69
N LEU A 330 -12.52 -23.34 -8.74
CA LEU A 330 -11.65 -23.63 -7.60
C LEU A 330 -10.27 -24.11 -8.05
N VAL A 331 -10.20 -25.08 -8.97
CA VAL A 331 -8.93 -25.59 -9.53
C VAL A 331 -8.14 -24.48 -10.21
N CYS A 332 -8.81 -23.63 -11.00
CA CYS A 332 -8.17 -22.50 -11.66
C CYS A 332 -7.67 -21.46 -10.65
N SER A 333 -8.47 -21.15 -9.62
CA SER A 333 -8.05 -20.21 -8.58
C SER A 333 -6.82 -20.70 -7.81
N ILE A 334 -6.76 -22.00 -7.49
CA ILE A 334 -5.58 -22.63 -6.88
C ILE A 334 -4.37 -22.56 -7.83
N ALA A 335 -4.55 -22.92 -9.10
CA ALA A 335 -3.48 -22.85 -10.10
C ALA A 335 -2.91 -21.44 -10.24
N ILE A 336 -3.77 -20.41 -10.19
CA ILE A 336 -3.32 -19.02 -10.24
C ILE A 336 -2.47 -18.67 -9.04
N VAL A 337 -2.87 -19.06 -7.82
CA VAL A 337 -2.04 -18.79 -6.63
C VAL A 337 -0.65 -19.39 -6.76
N PHE A 338 -0.55 -20.61 -7.28
CA PHE A 338 0.76 -21.23 -7.55
C PHE A 338 1.56 -20.48 -8.62
N ILE A 339 0.90 -19.99 -9.68
CA ILE A 339 1.55 -19.18 -10.72
C ILE A 339 2.08 -17.87 -10.11
N VAL A 340 1.26 -17.16 -9.32
CA VAL A 340 1.64 -15.89 -8.69
C VAL A 340 2.79 -16.10 -7.70
N ALA A 341 2.68 -17.10 -6.83
CA ALA A 341 3.74 -17.47 -5.90
C ALA A 341 5.04 -17.83 -6.65
N GLY A 342 4.94 -18.58 -7.75
CA GLY A 342 6.06 -18.92 -8.62
C GLY A 342 6.70 -17.68 -9.27
N THR A 343 5.90 -16.73 -9.76
CA THR A 343 6.42 -15.48 -10.34
C THR A 343 7.13 -14.61 -9.31
N ILE A 344 6.55 -14.47 -8.10
CA ILE A 344 7.18 -13.73 -7.00
C ILE A 344 8.49 -14.41 -6.60
N PHE A 345 8.50 -15.73 -6.46
CA PHE A 345 9.70 -16.50 -6.16
C PHE A 345 10.79 -16.29 -7.23
N LEU A 346 10.45 -16.38 -8.51
CA LEU A 346 11.39 -16.14 -9.61
C LEU A 346 11.93 -14.70 -9.62
N GLN A 347 11.10 -13.71 -9.27
CA GLN A 347 11.54 -12.32 -9.13
C GLN A 347 12.52 -12.14 -7.95
N ILE A 348 12.26 -12.80 -6.82
CA ILE A 348 13.17 -12.81 -5.66
C ILE A 348 14.52 -13.39 -6.03
N GLN A 349 14.53 -14.53 -6.74
CA GLN A 349 15.76 -15.16 -7.20
C GLN A 349 16.50 -14.29 -8.23
N ALA A 350 15.79 -13.69 -9.19
CA ALA A 350 16.38 -12.86 -10.23
C ALA A 350 17.04 -11.57 -9.68
N LYS A 351 16.56 -11.04 -8.54
CA LYS A 351 17.08 -9.82 -7.90
C LYS A 351 18.07 -10.10 -6.75
N GLY A 352 18.58 -11.33 -6.64
CA GLY A 352 19.61 -11.69 -5.65
C GLY A 352 19.14 -11.58 -4.20
N GLY A 353 17.86 -11.87 -3.92
CA GLY A 353 17.30 -11.86 -2.57
C GLY A 353 16.87 -10.49 -2.03
N SER A 354 17.24 -9.39 -2.70
CA SER A 354 16.78 -8.04 -2.34
C SER A 354 15.58 -7.63 -3.20
N VAL A 355 14.39 -8.16 -2.89
CA VAL A 355 13.17 -7.55 -3.43
C VAL A 355 12.81 -6.42 -2.49
N ASN A 356 13.14 -5.21 -2.91
CA ASN A 356 12.54 -4.01 -2.34
C ASN A 356 11.01 -4.19 -2.48
N PRO A 357 10.26 -4.38 -1.38
CA PRO A 357 8.87 -4.79 -1.45
C PRO A 357 8.11 -3.77 -2.30
N THR A 358 7.68 -4.18 -3.48
CA THR A 358 6.84 -3.31 -4.32
C THR A 358 5.57 -2.97 -3.54
N PHE A 359 4.94 -1.84 -3.85
CA PHE A 359 3.65 -1.48 -3.30
C PHE A 359 2.66 -2.65 -3.35
N ALA A 360 2.63 -3.37 -4.47
CA ALA A 360 1.91 -4.61 -4.65
C ALA A 360 2.16 -5.65 -3.54
N THR A 361 3.42 -5.86 -3.14
CA THR A 361 3.81 -6.81 -2.08
C THR A 361 3.43 -6.29 -0.70
N ALA A 362 3.64 -4.99 -0.44
CA ALA A 362 3.24 -4.35 0.82
C ALA A 362 1.71 -4.33 1.00
N MET A 363 0.98 -3.98 -0.06
CA MET A 363 -0.48 -3.99 -0.11
C MET A 363 -1.03 -5.41 -0.04
N THR A 364 -0.45 -6.39 -0.75
CA THR A 364 -0.90 -7.80 -0.64
C THR A 364 -0.63 -8.35 0.76
N SER A 365 0.53 -8.06 1.34
CA SER A 365 0.84 -8.39 2.74
C SER A 365 -0.18 -7.75 3.67
N ALA A 366 -0.40 -6.44 3.55
CA ALA A 366 -1.35 -5.69 4.36
C ALA A 366 -2.79 -6.21 4.20
N LEU A 367 -3.25 -6.47 2.97
CA LEU A 367 -4.58 -7.03 2.70
C LEU A 367 -4.72 -8.46 3.20
N SER A 368 -3.73 -9.33 3.01
CA SER A 368 -3.74 -10.70 3.53
C SER A 368 -3.73 -10.74 5.05
N SER A 369 -3.24 -9.66 5.66
CA SER A 369 -3.16 -9.51 7.10
C SER A 369 -4.51 -9.10 7.72
N VAL A 370 -5.35 -8.37 6.98
CA VAL A 370 -6.67 -7.91 7.44
C VAL A 370 -7.84 -8.71 6.88
N THR A 371 -7.67 -9.29 5.70
CA THR A 371 -8.69 -10.06 4.99
C THR A 371 -8.18 -11.47 4.76
N ALA A 372 -9.02 -12.45 5.07
CA ALA A 372 -8.66 -13.84 4.88
C ALA A 372 -8.24 -14.09 3.41
N PRO A 373 -7.09 -14.74 3.15
CA PRO A 373 -6.58 -14.91 1.78
C PRO A 373 -7.59 -15.53 0.82
N TRP A 374 -8.42 -16.46 1.30
CA TRP A 374 -9.47 -17.09 0.50
C TRP A 374 -10.58 -16.11 0.08
N THR A 375 -10.86 -15.05 0.83
CA THR A 375 -11.82 -14.00 0.42
C THR A 375 -11.28 -13.30 -0.81
N LEU A 376 -10.03 -12.81 -0.74
CA LEU A 376 -9.38 -12.16 -1.87
C LEU A 376 -9.41 -13.09 -3.07
N MET A 377 -9.04 -14.36 -2.87
CA MET A 377 -9.06 -15.38 -3.92
C MET A 377 -10.46 -15.60 -4.54
N LEU A 378 -11.50 -15.76 -3.75
CA LEU A 378 -12.78 -16.21 -4.27
C LEU A 378 -13.71 -15.08 -4.71
N LEU A 379 -13.46 -13.83 -4.28
CA LEU A 379 -14.35 -12.68 -4.52
C LEU A 379 -14.60 -12.45 -6.02
N GLY A 380 -13.57 -12.09 -6.80
CA GLY A 380 -13.72 -11.87 -8.24
C GLY A 380 -14.31 -13.09 -8.97
N PRO A 381 -13.69 -14.29 -8.86
CA PRO A 381 -14.18 -15.52 -9.48
C PRO A 381 -15.65 -15.85 -9.22
N LEU A 382 -16.13 -15.76 -7.97
CA LEU A 382 -17.53 -16.11 -7.66
C LEU A 382 -18.53 -15.05 -8.11
N PHE A 383 -18.17 -13.77 -8.01
CA PHE A 383 -18.99 -12.67 -8.56
C PHE A 383 -19.11 -12.78 -10.07
N GLY A 384 -17.99 -13.05 -10.74
CA GLY A 384 -17.94 -13.41 -12.15
C GLY A 384 -18.88 -14.55 -12.47
N LEU A 385 -18.77 -15.68 -11.76
CA LEU A 385 -19.60 -16.85 -11.99
C LEU A 385 -21.09 -16.53 -11.85
N GLY A 386 -21.49 -15.88 -10.75
CA GLY A 386 -22.88 -15.49 -10.50
C GLY A 386 -23.45 -14.59 -11.60
N ALA A 387 -22.71 -13.52 -11.96
CA ALA A 387 -23.11 -12.62 -13.04
C ALA A 387 -23.19 -13.36 -14.38
N GLY A 388 -22.19 -14.20 -14.66
CA GLY A 388 -22.13 -15.06 -15.83
C GLY A 388 -23.39 -15.90 -15.98
N LEU A 389 -23.82 -16.61 -14.92
CA LEU A 389 -25.02 -17.45 -14.94
C LEU A 389 -26.29 -16.67 -15.33
N VAL A 390 -26.44 -15.44 -14.86
CA VAL A 390 -27.61 -14.60 -15.16
C VAL A 390 -27.55 -14.06 -16.60
N PHE A 391 -26.42 -13.45 -17.00
CA PHE A 391 -26.25 -12.89 -18.35
C PHE A 391 -26.31 -13.97 -19.44
N ALA A 392 -25.83 -15.18 -19.13
CA ALA A 392 -25.94 -16.35 -19.99
C ALA A 392 -27.36 -16.76 -20.31
N LEU A 393 -28.36 -16.32 -19.53
CA LEU A 393 -29.77 -16.62 -19.80
C LEU A 393 -30.40 -15.46 -20.58
N ILE A 394 -30.15 -14.21 -20.17
CA ILE A 394 -30.82 -13.02 -20.71
C ILE A 394 -30.34 -12.66 -22.12
N THR A 395 -29.04 -12.82 -22.42
CA THR A 395 -28.46 -12.30 -23.67
C THR A 395 -28.31 -13.38 -24.74
N PRO A 396 -28.69 -13.13 -26.01
CA PRO A 396 -28.69 -14.19 -27.03
C PRO A 396 -27.28 -14.56 -27.52
N LYS A 397 -26.33 -13.63 -27.49
CA LYS A 397 -24.96 -13.82 -28.00
C LYS A 397 -23.96 -13.99 -26.87
N LYS A 398 -23.14 -15.05 -26.93
CA LYS A 398 -22.10 -15.36 -25.93
C LYS A 398 -21.17 -14.19 -25.62
N VAL A 399 -20.68 -13.50 -26.65
CA VAL A 399 -19.76 -12.36 -26.50
C VAL A 399 -20.39 -11.28 -25.61
N ILE A 400 -21.64 -10.93 -25.91
CA ILE A 400 -22.39 -9.92 -25.15
C ILE A 400 -22.62 -10.41 -23.72
N SER A 401 -22.93 -11.69 -23.53
CA SER A 401 -23.06 -12.29 -22.19
C SER A 401 -21.78 -12.14 -21.37
N ILE A 402 -20.62 -12.46 -21.95
CA ILE A 402 -19.33 -12.40 -21.25
C ILE A 402 -18.96 -10.97 -20.92
N LEU A 403 -19.08 -10.04 -21.87
CA LEU A 403 -18.76 -8.63 -21.64
C LEU A 403 -19.68 -8.02 -20.59
N GLY A 404 -21.00 -8.24 -20.71
CA GLY A 404 -21.97 -7.76 -19.73
C GLY A 404 -21.75 -8.36 -18.34
N ALA A 405 -21.51 -9.67 -18.26
CA ALA A 405 -21.20 -10.35 -17.00
C ALA A 405 -19.87 -9.88 -16.38
N GLY A 406 -18.84 -9.69 -17.19
CA GLY A 406 -17.53 -9.22 -16.74
C GLY A 406 -17.60 -7.80 -16.18
N LEU A 407 -18.28 -6.89 -16.88
CA LEU A 407 -18.50 -5.52 -16.40
C LEU A 407 -19.36 -5.48 -15.14
N ALA A 408 -20.46 -6.26 -15.09
CA ALA A 408 -21.30 -6.34 -13.91
C ALA A 408 -20.55 -6.94 -12.72
N ALA A 409 -19.80 -8.02 -12.91
CA ALA A 409 -18.99 -8.64 -11.87
C ALA A 409 -17.89 -7.70 -11.36
N LEU A 410 -17.23 -6.96 -12.26
CA LEU A 410 -16.22 -5.97 -11.88
C LEU A 410 -16.84 -4.84 -11.07
N ALA A 411 -17.96 -4.27 -11.52
CA ALA A 411 -18.68 -3.22 -10.80
C ALA A 411 -19.10 -3.71 -9.40
N LEU A 412 -19.71 -4.90 -9.32
CA LEU A 412 -20.10 -5.51 -8.05
C LEU A 412 -18.88 -5.75 -7.15
N THR A 413 -17.76 -6.22 -7.68
CA THR A 413 -16.53 -6.45 -6.91
C THR A 413 -15.91 -5.15 -6.41
N ILE A 414 -15.93 -4.08 -7.22
CA ILE A 414 -15.44 -2.75 -6.84
C ILE A 414 -16.21 -2.21 -5.63
N PHE A 415 -17.52 -2.45 -5.54
CA PHE A 415 -18.32 -2.05 -4.37
C PHE A 415 -17.91 -2.77 -3.06
N TRP A 416 -17.18 -3.88 -3.13
CA TRP A 416 -16.64 -4.57 -1.95
C TRP A 416 -15.21 -4.16 -1.61
N LEU A 417 -14.47 -3.53 -2.53
CA LEU A 417 -13.13 -3.03 -2.27
C LEU A 417 -13.04 -2.16 -1.00
N PRO A 418 -13.97 -1.22 -0.73
CA PRO A 418 -13.98 -0.44 0.51
C PRO A 418 -13.83 -1.34 1.74
N MET A 419 -14.70 -2.35 1.80
CA MET A 419 -14.81 -3.26 2.92
C MET A 419 -13.63 -4.24 3.03
N VAL A 420 -13.12 -4.71 1.90
CA VAL A 420 -11.95 -5.58 1.82
C VAL A 420 -10.70 -4.88 2.35
N GLY A 421 -10.55 -3.59 2.03
CA GLY A 421 -9.43 -2.77 2.49
C GLY A 421 -9.60 -2.33 3.94
N SER A 422 -10.83 -2.06 4.38
CA SER A 422 -11.12 -1.52 5.70
C SER A 422 -11.28 -2.57 6.80
N GLY A 423 -11.44 -3.85 6.46
CA GLY A 423 -11.14 -4.90 7.41
C GLY A 423 -12.00 -6.12 7.42
N GLY A 424 -11.44 -7.20 6.90
CA GLY A 424 -11.86 -8.56 7.16
C GLY A 424 -13.35 -8.79 6.93
N ILE A 425 -13.81 -8.67 5.70
CA ILE A 425 -15.17 -9.12 5.38
C ILE A 425 -15.31 -10.61 5.68
N ARG A 426 -16.31 -10.96 6.49
CA ARG A 426 -16.63 -12.34 6.82
C ARG A 426 -17.20 -13.04 5.59
N LEU A 427 -17.05 -14.37 5.50
CA LEU A 427 -17.48 -15.15 4.32
C LEU A 427 -18.92 -14.84 3.93
N TRP A 428 -19.83 -14.88 4.91
CA TRP A 428 -21.26 -14.67 4.67
C TRP A 428 -21.52 -13.29 4.05
N GLN A 429 -20.86 -12.24 4.55
CA GLN A 429 -21.09 -10.84 4.14
C GLN A 429 -21.00 -10.67 2.63
N TRP A 430 -19.97 -11.19 1.97
CA TRP A 430 -19.86 -11.05 0.52
C TRP A 430 -20.44 -12.22 -0.27
N LEU A 431 -20.50 -13.43 0.30
CA LEU A 431 -20.98 -14.63 -0.40
C LEU A 431 -22.50 -14.57 -0.69
N GLY A 432 -23.26 -13.76 0.05
CA GLY A 432 -24.68 -13.56 -0.20
C GLY A 432 -25.00 -13.06 -1.62
N VAL A 433 -24.14 -12.23 -2.21
CA VAL A 433 -24.33 -11.69 -3.58
C VAL A 433 -24.23 -12.77 -4.67
N PRO A 434 -23.11 -13.52 -4.81
CA PRO A 434 -23.01 -14.57 -5.83
C PRO A 434 -24.04 -15.69 -5.61
N LEU A 435 -24.42 -16.00 -4.36
CA LEU A 435 -25.52 -16.93 -4.07
C LEU A 435 -26.87 -16.38 -4.55
N GLY A 436 -27.15 -15.10 -4.29
CA GLY A 436 -28.35 -14.43 -4.80
C GLY A 436 -28.42 -14.45 -6.33
N LEU A 437 -27.31 -14.20 -7.02
CA LEU A 437 -27.22 -14.30 -8.48
C LEU A 437 -27.43 -15.73 -8.99
N ALA A 438 -26.88 -16.74 -8.31
CA ALA A 438 -27.10 -18.14 -8.66
C ALA A 438 -28.56 -18.56 -8.47
N ILE A 439 -29.21 -18.11 -7.39
CA ILE A 439 -30.65 -18.31 -7.14
C ILE A 439 -31.48 -17.62 -8.24
N THR A 440 -31.10 -16.40 -8.62
CA THR A 440 -31.74 -15.64 -9.71
C THR A 440 -31.66 -16.42 -11.02
N ALA A 441 -30.47 -16.90 -11.39
CA ALA A 441 -30.29 -17.73 -12.57
C ALA A 441 -31.12 -19.03 -12.49
N ARG A 442 -31.22 -19.65 -11.30
CA ARG A 442 -32.01 -20.87 -11.09
C ARG A 442 -33.50 -20.66 -11.31
N VAL A 443 -34.04 -19.50 -10.92
CA VAL A 443 -35.45 -19.12 -11.15
C VAL A 443 -35.72 -18.86 -12.63
N ILE A 444 -34.77 -18.23 -13.33
CA ILE A 444 -34.95 -17.82 -14.74
C ILE A 444 -34.67 -18.94 -15.74
N VAL A 445 -33.94 -19.99 -15.36
CA VAL A 445 -33.59 -21.09 -16.30
C VAL A 445 -34.81 -21.74 -16.95
N TRP A 446 -35.94 -21.81 -16.25
CA TRP A 446 -37.16 -22.41 -16.78
C TRP A 446 -37.90 -21.50 -17.77
N PRO A 447 -38.17 -20.22 -17.45
CA PRO A 447 -38.60 -19.25 -18.45
C PRO A 447 -37.68 -19.16 -19.67
N TRP A 448 -36.37 -19.26 -19.46
CA TRP A 448 -35.38 -19.29 -20.53
C TRP A 448 -35.54 -20.50 -21.44
N ALA A 449 -35.59 -21.71 -20.87
CA ALA A 449 -35.75 -22.96 -21.63
C ALA A 449 -37.07 -23.01 -22.42
N THR A 450 -38.13 -22.37 -21.90
CA THR A 450 -39.45 -22.30 -22.54
C THR A 450 -39.65 -21.09 -23.47
N GLY A 451 -38.63 -20.24 -23.65
CA GLY A 451 -38.72 -19.04 -24.49
C GLY A 451 -39.61 -17.92 -23.93
N ARG A 452 -39.93 -17.94 -22.63
CA ARG A 452 -40.84 -17.00 -21.94
C ARG A 452 -40.12 -15.90 -21.15
N LEU A 453 -38.96 -15.46 -21.64
CA LEU A 453 -38.13 -14.46 -20.96
C LEU A 453 -38.81 -13.09 -20.83
N SER A 454 -39.70 -12.74 -21.76
CA SER A 454 -40.40 -11.45 -21.79
C SER A 454 -41.63 -11.36 -20.88
N THR A 455 -41.97 -12.42 -20.14
CA THR A 455 -43.13 -12.40 -19.25
C THR A 455 -42.88 -11.53 -18.02
N ARG A 456 -43.94 -10.88 -17.50
CA ARG A 456 -43.87 -10.09 -16.25
C ARG A 456 -43.30 -10.88 -15.08
N ALA A 457 -43.61 -12.18 -15.00
CA ALA A 457 -43.09 -13.07 -13.99
C ALA A 457 -41.55 -13.22 -14.07
N THR A 458 -40.98 -13.32 -15.27
CA THR A 458 -39.51 -13.37 -15.45
C THR A 458 -38.86 -12.04 -15.09
N ILE A 459 -39.48 -10.91 -15.48
CA ILE A 459 -38.99 -9.58 -15.11
C ILE A 459 -39.00 -9.42 -13.59
N ALA A 460 -40.09 -9.80 -12.91
CA ALA A 460 -40.16 -9.80 -11.46
C ALA A 460 -39.11 -10.74 -10.83
N GLY A 461 -38.90 -11.92 -11.43
CA GLY A 461 -37.87 -12.88 -11.04
C GLY A 461 -36.43 -12.38 -11.24
N LEU A 462 -36.22 -11.31 -12.01
CA LEU A 462 -34.95 -10.59 -12.13
C LEU A 462 -34.86 -9.44 -11.13
N VAL A 463 -35.89 -8.59 -11.07
CA VAL A 463 -35.87 -7.34 -10.29
C VAL A 463 -35.87 -7.62 -8.79
N VAL A 464 -36.71 -8.53 -8.30
CA VAL A 464 -36.86 -8.79 -6.86
C VAL A 464 -35.55 -9.31 -6.24
N PRO A 465 -34.86 -10.33 -6.80
CA PRO A 465 -33.57 -10.75 -6.27
C PRO A 465 -32.49 -9.68 -6.35
N MET A 466 -32.49 -8.82 -7.37
CA MET A 466 -31.52 -7.73 -7.48
C MET A 466 -31.73 -6.66 -6.40
N LEU A 467 -32.98 -6.31 -6.09
CA LEU A 467 -33.31 -5.45 -4.96
C LEU A 467 -32.92 -6.09 -3.62
N ALA A 468 -33.15 -7.40 -3.46
CA ALA A 468 -32.73 -8.14 -2.27
C ALA A 468 -31.20 -8.17 -2.11
N ILE A 469 -30.44 -8.33 -3.21
CA ILE A 469 -28.97 -8.25 -3.22
C ILE A 469 -28.50 -6.85 -2.79
N ALA A 470 -29.12 -5.79 -3.32
CA ALA A 470 -28.79 -4.41 -2.95
C ALA A 470 -29.11 -4.12 -1.48
N GLY A 471 -30.28 -4.54 -0.99
CA GLY A 471 -30.65 -4.42 0.41
C GLY A 471 -29.76 -5.24 1.35
N TYR A 472 -29.34 -6.43 0.90
CA TYR A 472 -28.37 -7.26 1.62
C TYR A 472 -27.00 -6.58 1.74
N TRP A 473 -26.48 -6.03 0.64
CA TRP A 473 -25.23 -5.27 0.64
C TRP A 473 -25.30 -4.07 1.60
N TYR A 474 -26.38 -3.28 1.52
CA TYR A 474 -26.61 -2.16 2.42
C TYR A 474 -26.69 -2.59 3.89
N GLY A 475 -27.39 -3.71 4.16
CA GLY A 475 -27.48 -4.29 5.50
C GLY A 475 -26.11 -4.74 6.04
N VAL A 476 -25.23 -5.23 5.18
CA VAL A 476 -23.84 -5.58 5.55
C VAL A 476 -23.03 -4.34 5.90
N GLU A 477 -23.10 -3.26 5.11
CA GLU A 477 -22.45 -1.98 5.44
C GLU A 477 -22.91 -1.47 6.81
N GLN A 478 -24.22 -1.42 7.03
CA GLN A 478 -24.81 -0.97 8.29
C GLN A 478 -24.39 -1.85 9.48
N ALA A 479 -24.40 -3.17 9.30
CA ALA A 479 -23.97 -4.09 10.35
C ALA A 479 -22.50 -3.89 10.73
N ARG A 480 -21.64 -3.51 9.78
CA ARG A 480 -20.21 -3.22 10.05
C ARG A 480 -20.02 -1.89 10.76
N VAL A 481 -20.77 -0.86 10.40
CA VAL A 481 -20.78 0.42 11.13
C VAL A 481 -21.31 0.23 12.56
N ALA A 482 -22.37 -0.56 12.73
CA ALA A 482 -22.98 -0.85 14.03
C ALA A 482 -22.14 -1.78 14.92
N ALA A 483 -21.25 -2.59 14.32
CA ALA A 483 -20.35 -3.44 15.08
C ALA A 483 -19.32 -2.63 15.90
N VAL A 484 -19.04 -1.38 15.49
CA VAL A 484 -18.17 -0.46 16.21
C VAL A 484 -19.02 0.42 17.14
N PRO A 485 -18.76 0.39 18.47
CA PRO A 485 -19.47 1.23 19.42
C PRO A 485 -19.40 2.72 19.05
N TYR A 486 -20.51 3.42 19.19
CA TYR A 486 -20.56 4.88 19.03
C TYR A 486 -20.37 5.53 20.40
N LEU A 487 -19.26 6.24 20.59
CA LEU A 487 -18.91 6.90 21.86
C LEU A 487 -19.35 8.36 21.94
N GLY A 488 -19.97 8.90 20.88
CA GLY A 488 -20.24 10.34 20.78
C GLY A 488 -18.96 11.15 20.57
N SER A 489 -19.04 12.47 20.76
CA SER A 489 -17.85 13.32 20.71
C SER A 489 -17.04 13.17 22.00
N LEU A 490 -15.80 12.70 21.89
CA LEU A 490 -14.91 12.55 23.05
C LEU A 490 -14.36 13.87 23.56
N VAL A 491 -14.36 14.88 22.70
CA VAL A 491 -13.84 16.22 22.96
C VAL A 491 -14.93 17.21 22.58
N ASP A 492 -15.14 18.21 23.44
CA ASP A 492 -15.87 19.41 23.07
C ASP A 492 -14.99 20.19 22.08
N GLU A 493 -15.18 19.93 20.79
CA GLU A 493 -14.31 20.42 19.72
C GLU A 493 -14.32 21.94 19.66
N ASP A 494 -15.48 22.57 19.82
CA ASP A 494 -15.61 24.02 19.79
C ASP A 494 -14.90 24.66 20.97
N LYS A 495 -15.05 24.08 22.17
CA LYS A 495 -14.33 24.55 23.35
C LYS A 495 -12.82 24.34 23.20
N PHE A 496 -12.35 23.19 22.72
CA PHE A 496 -10.91 22.96 22.55
C PHE A 496 -10.32 23.84 21.44
N MET A 497 -11.01 23.98 20.30
CA MET A 497 -10.56 24.79 19.16
C MET A 497 -10.60 26.28 19.47
N SER A 498 -11.58 26.77 20.25
CA SER A 498 -11.57 28.17 20.71
C SER A 498 -10.37 28.47 21.60
N VAL A 499 -9.98 27.52 22.47
CA VAL A 499 -8.77 27.64 23.30
C VAL A 499 -7.50 27.55 22.44
N MET A 500 -7.49 26.76 21.36
CA MET A 500 -6.39 26.73 20.39
C MET A 500 -6.24 28.06 19.63
N ARG A 501 -7.36 28.61 19.14
CA ARG A 501 -7.41 29.86 18.38
C ARG A 501 -7.02 31.06 19.25
N SER A 502 -7.48 31.13 20.50
CA SER A 502 -7.09 32.20 21.42
C SER A 502 -5.59 32.20 21.70
N THR A 503 -4.96 31.02 21.76
CA THR A 503 -3.50 30.91 21.86
C THR A 503 -2.74 31.19 20.55
N GLN A 504 -3.40 31.05 19.39
CA GLN A 504 -2.80 31.34 18.08
C GLN A 504 -2.85 32.83 17.72
N ALA A 505 -3.86 33.57 18.21
CA ALA A 505 -3.96 35.02 18.01
C ALA A 505 -2.82 35.81 18.70
N ALA A 506 -2.00 35.16 19.54
CA ALA A 506 -0.81 35.75 20.10
C ALA A 506 0.32 35.79 19.06
N GLN A 507 0.89 36.97 18.79
CA GLN A 507 2.02 37.25 17.89
C GLN A 507 3.25 36.33 18.06
N ALA A 508 3.31 35.53 19.12
CA ALA A 508 4.40 34.62 19.42
C ALA A 508 4.52 33.45 18.44
N GLY A 509 3.41 32.97 17.85
CA GLY A 509 3.44 31.91 16.83
C GLY A 509 4.20 32.36 15.58
N ASP A 510 3.90 33.55 15.09
CA ASP A 510 4.55 34.14 13.91
C ASP A 510 6.03 34.41 14.15
N ARG A 511 6.37 34.95 15.33
CA ARG A 511 7.78 35.17 15.72
C ARG A 511 8.55 33.86 15.85
N LEU A 512 7.93 32.79 16.34
CA LEU A 512 8.58 31.47 16.32
C LEU A 512 8.72 30.93 14.89
N ASN A 513 7.73 31.12 14.01
CA ASN A 513 7.87 30.73 12.61
C ASN A 513 9.01 31.49 11.91
N GLU A 514 9.19 32.78 12.23
CA GLU A 514 10.31 33.59 11.77
C GLU A 514 11.65 33.01 12.26
N VAL A 515 11.77 32.73 13.58
CA VAL A 515 12.96 32.07 14.15
C VAL A 515 13.23 30.72 13.50
N ALA A 516 12.18 29.92 13.21
CA ALA A 516 12.33 28.63 12.55
C ALA A 516 12.94 28.78 11.15
N GLY A 517 12.50 29.79 10.38
CA GLY A 517 13.03 30.09 9.05
C GLY A 517 14.48 30.57 9.08
N GLU A 518 14.83 31.46 10.02
CA GLU A 518 16.20 31.94 10.20
C GLU A 518 17.15 30.80 10.59
N VAL A 519 16.76 30.01 11.59
CA VAL A 519 17.57 28.89 12.08
C VAL A 519 17.72 27.80 11.02
N LEU A 520 16.68 27.53 10.21
CA LEU A 520 16.77 26.59 9.10
C LEU A 520 17.81 27.06 8.06
N THR A 521 17.78 28.34 7.72
CA THR A 521 18.73 28.97 6.79
C THR A 521 20.15 28.84 7.33
N LEU A 522 20.38 29.25 8.59
CA LEU A 522 21.69 29.15 9.25
C LEU A 522 22.20 27.72 9.35
N ARG A 523 21.33 26.77 9.67
CA ARG A 523 21.67 25.34 9.71
C ARG A 523 22.15 24.86 8.34
N SER A 524 21.45 25.20 7.27
CA SER A 524 21.82 24.83 5.89
C SER A 524 23.13 25.46 5.43
N GLU A 525 23.46 26.64 5.98
CA GLU A 525 24.72 27.31 5.70
C GLU A 525 25.89 26.76 6.52
N ALA A 526 25.67 26.37 7.77
CA ALA A 526 26.72 25.93 8.68
C ALA A 526 27.05 24.43 8.55
N VAL A 527 26.09 23.62 8.12
CA VAL A 527 26.20 22.15 8.09
C VAL A 527 25.87 21.63 6.70
N SER A 528 26.60 20.62 6.24
CA SER A 528 26.25 19.93 4.99
C SER A 528 25.01 19.07 5.23
N MET A 529 23.85 19.60 4.87
CA MET A 529 22.62 18.82 4.85
C MET A 529 22.71 17.79 3.73
N PRO A 530 22.43 16.50 3.99
CA PRO A 530 22.19 15.58 2.89
C PRO A 530 21.08 16.19 2.01
N LYS A 531 21.20 16.12 0.68
CA LYS A 531 20.06 16.45 -0.18
C LYS A 531 18.88 15.66 0.35
N PRO A 532 17.73 16.29 0.63
CA PRO A 532 16.56 15.54 1.04
C PRO A 532 16.27 14.58 -0.11
N VAL A 533 16.63 13.31 0.07
CA VAL A 533 16.00 12.25 -0.68
C VAL A 533 14.57 12.33 -0.17
N VAL A 534 13.68 12.89 -0.98
CA VAL A 534 12.27 13.01 -0.68
C VAL A 534 11.69 11.59 -0.72
N GLY A 535 11.98 10.83 0.33
CA GLY A 535 11.44 9.54 0.69
C GLY A 535 11.25 9.61 2.19
N ILE A 536 10.02 9.87 2.63
CA ILE A 536 9.76 10.29 4.01
C ILE A 536 8.81 9.33 4.70
N ALA A 537 9.17 8.94 5.94
CA ALA A 537 8.41 9.10 7.18
C ALA A 537 8.55 7.86 8.06
N GLY A 538 9.46 7.94 9.02
CA GLY A 538 9.59 6.94 10.08
C GLY A 538 11.02 6.69 10.53
N GLY A 539 11.82 7.72 10.79
CA GLY A 539 13.09 7.57 11.52
C GLY A 539 14.20 6.72 10.87
N MET A 540 13.97 5.96 9.80
CA MET A 540 14.98 5.12 9.17
C MET A 540 15.47 5.77 7.89
N VAL A 541 16.34 6.78 8.04
CA VAL A 541 17.32 7.07 7.00
C VAL A 541 18.41 6.01 7.15
N ASP A 542 18.11 4.80 6.70
CA ASP A 542 19.14 3.77 6.63
C ASP A 542 19.98 4.10 5.38
N SER A 543 21.21 4.55 5.64
CA SER A 543 22.28 4.73 4.65
C SER A 543 21.98 5.72 3.51
N ALA A 544 22.18 7.01 3.79
CA ALA A 544 22.31 8.02 2.75
C ALA A 544 23.35 7.59 1.69
N VAL A 545 23.00 7.75 0.41
CA VAL A 545 24.02 7.90 -0.63
C VAL A 545 24.78 9.18 -0.30
N VAL A 546 25.94 9.02 0.33
CA VAL A 546 26.84 10.12 0.67
C VAL A 546 27.40 10.70 -0.63
N LEU A 547 26.65 11.61 -1.24
CA LEU A 547 27.25 12.58 -2.15
C LEU A 547 28.22 13.39 -1.30
N HIS A 548 29.51 13.33 -1.63
CA HIS A 548 30.59 13.99 -0.90
C HIS A 548 30.16 15.40 -0.46
N ALA A 549 30.13 15.62 0.87
CA ALA A 549 29.87 16.93 1.42
C ALA A 549 30.85 17.95 0.81
N PRO A 550 30.40 19.17 0.46
CA PRO A 550 31.32 20.21 0.01
C PRO A 550 32.43 20.38 1.07
N MET A 551 33.69 20.34 0.62
CA MET A 551 34.86 20.37 1.50
C MET A 551 34.76 21.56 2.47
N GLY A 552 34.82 21.27 3.78
CA GLY A 552 34.91 22.28 4.85
C GLY A 552 33.67 22.49 5.72
N LYS A 553 32.54 21.80 5.48
CA LYS A 553 31.40 21.76 6.42
C LYS A 553 31.28 20.37 7.08
N PRO A 554 31.00 20.27 8.39
CA PRO A 554 30.70 18.98 8.99
C PRO A 554 29.43 18.40 8.35
N SER A 555 29.36 17.07 8.26
CA SER A 555 28.12 16.40 7.87
C SER A 555 27.05 16.63 8.96
N TYR A 556 25.77 16.59 8.58
CA TYR A 556 24.68 16.71 9.57
C TYR A 556 24.74 15.63 10.66
N GLU A 557 25.14 14.41 10.29
CA GLU A 557 25.30 13.30 11.24
C GLU A 557 26.46 13.55 12.20
N GLU A 558 27.62 13.98 11.70
CA GLU A 558 28.77 14.34 12.54
C GLU A 558 28.41 15.48 13.50
N PHE A 559 27.76 16.53 12.98
CA PHE A 559 27.29 17.65 13.79
C PHE A 559 26.35 17.17 14.91
N ARG A 560 25.38 16.30 14.59
CA ARG A 560 24.42 15.76 15.56
C ARG A 560 25.07 14.86 16.61
N ASN A 561 26.05 14.04 16.21
CA ASN A 561 26.81 13.19 17.12
C ASN A 561 27.64 14.01 18.10
N GLN A 562 28.31 15.07 17.61
CA GLN A 562 29.08 16.00 18.44
C GLN A 562 28.18 16.80 19.40
N LEU A 563 26.99 17.19 18.95
CA LEU A 563 25.99 17.87 19.79
C LEU A 563 25.47 16.96 20.92
N ASN A 564 25.14 15.70 20.61
CA ASN A 564 24.76 14.69 21.61
C ASN A 564 25.88 14.37 22.59
N PHE A 565 27.14 14.43 22.13
CA PHE A 565 28.32 14.27 22.97
C PHE A 565 28.56 15.49 23.89
N ALA A 566 28.31 16.71 23.40
CA ALA A 566 28.52 17.93 24.15
C ALA A 566 27.63 18.03 25.40
N PHE A 567 26.37 17.61 25.30
CA PHE A 567 25.40 17.82 26.39
C PHE A 567 25.80 17.17 27.73
N PRO A 568 26.24 15.91 27.79
CA PRO A 568 26.74 15.32 29.04
C PRO A 568 28.21 15.65 29.37
N ASN A 569 29.03 16.09 28.39
CA ASN A 569 30.49 16.17 28.58
C ASN A 569 31.09 17.60 28.53
N GLY A 570 30.32 18.61 28.12
CA GLY A 570 30.81 19.97 27.85
C GLY A 570 31.41 20.13 26.44
N LEU A 571 32.06 21.27 26.16
CA LEU A 571 32.53 21.63 24.81
C LEU A 571 34.01 21.32 24.54
N LYS A 572 34.76 20.87 25.55
CA LYS A 572 36.22 20.72 25.47
C LYS A 572 36.70 19.75 24.38
N GLU A 573 35.94 18.69 24.11
CA GLU A 573 36.31 17.63 23.16
C GLU A 573 35.56 17.75 21.82
N ILE A 574 34.86 18.87 21.60
CA ILE A 574 34.15 19.11 20.35
C ILE A 574 35.13 19.49 19.24
N LYS A 575 34.96 18.85 18.08
CA LYS A 575 35.79 19.13 16.90
C LYS A 575 35.77 20.62 16.52
N PRO A 576 36.92 21.21 16.12
CA PRO A 576 37.01 22.63 15.80
C PRO A 576 36.03 23.09 14.71
N GLU A 577 35.78 22.25 13.69
CA GLU A 577 34.88 22.58 12.58
C GLU A 577 33.43 22.67 13.05
N VAL A 578 33.02 21.77 13.96
CA VAL A 578 31.68 21.79 14.56
C VAL A 578 31.53 22.95 15.53
N ARG A 579 32.58 23.26 16.31
CA ARG A 579 32.58 24.44 17.19
C ARG A 579 32.41 25.73 16.39
N LYS A 580 33.11 25.88 15.26
CA LYS A 580 32.96 27.00 14.33
C LYS A 580 31.54 27.08 13.74
N ALA A 581 30.92 25.93 13.45
CA ALA A 581 29.54 25.88 13.00
C ALA A 581 28.56 26.34 14.11
N PHE A 582 28.76 25.93 15.36
CA PHE A 582 27.99 26.44 16.50
C PHE A 582 28.12 27.95 16.65
N ASP A 583 29.35 28.47 16.57
CA ASP A 583 29.60 29.91 16.67
C ASP A 583 28.90 30.69 15.56
N LYS A 584 28.95 30.19 14.33
CA LYS A 584 28.24 30.81 13.19
C LYS A 584 26.74 30.85 13.43
N ILE A 585 26.13 29.76 13.91
CA ILE A 585 24.68 29.70 14.15
C ILE A 585 24.28 30.62 15.31
N LEU A 586 25.09 30.69 16.37
CA LEU A 586 24.82 31.51 17.56
C LEU A 586 25.12 33.01 17.37
N ALA A 587 25.88 33.40 16.35
CA ALA A 587 26.23 34.79 16.09
C ALA A 587 25.02 35.66 15.67
N ASP A 588 23.92 35.03 15.23
CA ASP A 588 22.77 35.73 14.68
C ASP A 588 21.71 36.15 15.71
N GLY A 589 20.97 37.20 15.38
CA GLY A 589 20.01 37.88 16.26
C GLY A 589 18.80 37.05 16.71
N TRP A 590 18.60 35.83 16.21
CA TRP A 590 17.46 34.98 16.57
C TRP A 590 17.43 34.62 18.05
N VAL A 591 18.60 34.52 18.72
CA VAL A 591 18.69 34.26 20.16
C VAL A 591 17.98 35.37 20.95
N LYS A 592 18.17 36.63 20.56
CA LYS A 592 17.49 37.79 21.17
C LYS A 592 15.99 37.76 20.92
N LYS A 593 15.54 37.21 19.79
CA LYS A 593 14.10 37.02 19.52
C LYS A 593 13.49 35.99 20.47
N ILE A 594 14.18 34.88 20.73
CA ILE A 594 13.75 33.90 21.74
C ILE A 594 13.79 34.51 23.15
N GLU A 595 14.81 35.29 23.48
CA GLU A 595 14.88 36.02 24.76
C GLU A 595 13.69 36.96 24.93
N ALA A 596 13.38 37.77 23.92
CA ALA A 596 12.24 38.69 23.95
C ALA A 596 10.90 37.94 24.11
N LEU A 597 10.75 36.80 23.44
CA LEU A 597 9.59 35.92 23.61
C LEU A 597 9.49 35.33 25.02
N ALA A 598 10.63 34.88 25.57
CA ALA A 598 10.69 34.33 26.91
C ALA A 598 10.42 35.40 27.99
N ALA A 599 10.90 36.63 27.77
CA ALA A 599 10.76 37.77 28.67
C ALA A 599 9.34 38.33 28.71
N ALA A 600 8.59 38.25 27.60
CA ALA A 600 7.18 38.60 27.56
C ALA A 600 6.27 37.62 28.37
N ASP A 601 6.88 36.67 29.10
CA ASP A 601 6.29 35.49 29.76
C ASP A 601 5.13 34.92 28.95
N VAL A 602 5.33 34.84 27.63
CA VAL A 602 4.35 34.24 26.74
C VAL A 602 4.23 32.78 27.14
N GLU A 603 3.19 32.52 27.90
CA GLU A 603 2.94 31.20 28.44
C GLU A 603 2.69 30.21 27.29
N TYR A 604 2.12 30.72 26.18
CA TYR A 604 1.66 29.94 25.04
C TYR A 604 2.10 30.58 23.72
N ALA A 605 2.99 29.91 23.00
CA ALA A 605 3.30 30.23 21.61
C ALA A 605 2.89 29.02 20.76
N ASN A 606 1.73 29.13 20.10
CA ASN A 606 1.28 28.09 19.19
C ASN A 606 1.95 28.33 17.83
N LEU A 607 2.71 27.37 17.30
CA LEU A 607 3.36 27.42 15.99
C LEU A 607 2.36 27.39 14.79
N GLY A 608 1.07 27.59 15.07
CA GLY A 608 -0.04 27.36 14.18
C GLY A 608 -0.62 25.96 14.39
N THR A 609 -1.93 25.82 14.18
CA THR A 609 -2.51 24.52 13.86
C THR A 609 -1.77 23.97 12.66
N ILE A 610 -1.43 22.68 12.69
CA ILE A 610 -0.97 21.98 11.49
C ILE A 610 -2.19 21.96 10.58
N GLU A 611 -2.33 22.97 9.73
CA GLU A 611 -3.29 22.94 8.63
C GLU A 611 -2.85 21.78 7.76
N LEU A 612 -3.59 20.66 7.87
CA LEU A 612 -3.35 19.44 7.13
C LEU A 612 -3.24 19.71 5.61
N ASP A 613 -3.92 20.76 5.14
CA ASP A 613 -3.91 21.24 3.75
C ASP A 613 -2.51 21.68 3.26
N SER A 614 -1.65 22.17 4.15
CA SER A 614 -0.27 22.58 3.81
C SER A 614 0.76 21.44 3.88
N GLY A 615 0.27 20.21 4.14
CA GLY A 615 1.07 19.00 4.26
C GLY A 615 1.72 18.84 5.64
N VAL A 616 1.51 17.68 6.26
CA VAL A 616 2.11 17.20 7.54
C VAL A 616 3.61 17.53 7.68
N TYR A 617 4.33 17.58 6.56
CA TYR A 617 5.78 17.84 6.50
C TYR A 617 6.19 19.26 6.88
N THR A 618 5.45 20.29 6.48
CA THR A 618 5.84 21.68 6.75
C THR A 618 5.80 21.99 8.25
N GLY A 619 4.79 21.45 8.95
CA GLY A 619 4.69 21.51 10.40
C GLY A 619 5.80 20.75 11.12
N PHE A 620 6.17 19.56 10.64
CA PHE A 620 7.28 18.79 11.23
C PHE A 620 8.62 19.52 11.09
N GLU A 621 8.94 20.01 9.88
CA GLU A 621 10.20 20.70 9.61
C GLU A 621 10.35 21.94 10.50
N LYS A 622 9.34 22.80 10.58
CA LYS A 622 9.33 23.98 11.45
C LYS A 622 9.61 23.60 12.91
N ARG A 623 8.95 22.56 13.44
CA ARG A 623 9.18 22.10 14.82
C ARG A 623 10.59 21.55 15.03
N THR A 624 11.14 20.81 14.07
CA THR A 624 12.53 20.34 14.16
C THR A 624 13.56 21.47 14.07
N SER A 625 13.26 22.54 13.32
CA SER A 625 14.09 23.75 13.29
C SER A 625 14.05 24.50 14.62
N ILE A 626 12.89 24.59 15.27
CA ILE A 626 12.78 25.17 16.61
C ILE A 626 13.41 24.29 17.70
N GLN A 627 13.27 22.96 17.59
CA GLN A 627 14.03 22.04 18.44
C GLN A 627 15.54 22.31 18.32
N PHE A 628 16.04 22.43 17.09
CA PHE A 628 17.44 22.72 16.83
C PHE A 628 17.86 24.09 17.42
N ALA A 629 17.01 25.11 17.32
CA ALA A 629 17.24 26.39 17.99
C ALA A 629 17.39 26.22 19.51
N GLY A 630 16.52 25.41 20.12
CA GLY A 630 16.61 25.03 21.53
C GLY A 630 17.93 24.31 21.87
N GLU A 631 18.37 23.38 21.02
CA GLU A 631 19.65 22.68 21.18
C GLU A 631 20.84 23.63 21.08
N MET A 632 20.78 24.66 20.23
CA MET A 632 21.80 25.71 20.15
C MET A 632 21.83 26.59 21.41
N LEU A 633 20.68 26.88 22.03
CA LEU A 633 20.65 27.55 23.35
C LEU A 633 21.37 26.72 24.42
N LEU A 634 21.27 25.39 24.37
CA LEU A 634 21.99 24.50 25.28
C LEU A 634 23.51 24.53 25.03
N ILE A 635 23.95 24.65 23.77
CA ILE A 635 25.36 24.87 23.45
C ILE A 635 25.84 26.22 24.02
N ASP A 636 25.04 27.28 23.89
CA ASP A 636 25.38 28.58 24.50
C ASP A 636 25.41 28.51 26.04
N ALA A 637 24.55 27.69 26.65
CA ALA A 637 24.61 27.41 28.08
C ALA A 637 25.97 26.81 28.48
N LEU A 638 26.46 25.82 27.71
CA LEU A 638 27.76 25.21 27.95
C LEU A 638 28.92 26.20 27.74
N ARG A 639 28.82 27.12 26.76
CA ARG A 639 29.83 28.18 26.57
C ARG A 639 29.89 29.13 27.76
N LYS A 640 28.74 29.55 28.26
CA LYS A 640 28.64 30.42 29.44
C LYS A 640 29.20 29.73 30.68
N GLU A 641 28.92 28.44 30.84
CA GLU A 641 29.51 27.63 31.91
C GLU A 641 31.04 27.55 31.81
N GLU A 642 31.61 27.33 30.61
CA GLU A 642 33.08 27.37 30.40
C GLU A 642 33.68 28.75 30.69
N ALA A 643 32.91 29.83 30.47
CA ALA A 643 33.29 31.20 30.80
C ALA A 643 33.09 31.57 32.28
N GLY A 644 32.58 30.65 33.11
CA GLY A 644 32.30 30.89 34.54
C GLY A 644 30.97 31.61 34.83
N ASP A 645 30.15 31.87 33.82
CA ASP A 645 28.81 32.48 33.95
C ASP A 645 27.74 31.40 34.20
N ALA A 646 27.80 30.79 35.39
CA ALA A 646 26.87 29.71 35.76
C ALA A 646 25.40 30.15 35.80
N ALA A 647 25.13 31.42 36.14
CA ALA A 647 23.78 31.98 36.17
C ALA A 647 23.23 32.18 34.74
N GLY A 648 24.04 32.72 33.83
CA GLY A 648 23.67 32.83 32.43
C GLY A 648 23.50 31.47 31.74
N ALA A 649 24.32 30.47 32.12
CA ALA A 649 24.14 29.10 31.65
C ALA A 649 22.77 28.54 32.06
N LEU A 650 22.39 28.71 33.34
CA LEU A 650 21.08 28.31 33.83
C LEU A 650 19.93 29.05 33.12
N ALA A 651 20.09 30.34 32.82
CA ALA A 651 19.11 31.11 32.07
C ALA A 651 18.90 30.58 30.64
N ARG A 652 19.96 30.10 29.97
CA ARG A 652 19.86 29.45 28.65
C ARG A 652 19.16 28.09 28.72
N ILE A 653 19.39 27.33 29.79
CA ILE A 653 18.66 26.07 30.05
C ILE A 653 17.17 26.36 30.26
N ASP A 654 16.79 27.40 31.03
CA ASP A 654 15.38 27.83 31.18
C ASP A 654 14.75 28.14 29.82
N GLN A 655 15.45 28.90 28.97
CA GLN A 655 14.97 29.26 27.64
C GLN A 655 14.80 28.03 26.74
N ALA A 656 15.74 27.09 26.74
CA ALA A 656 15.60 25.84 25.99
C ALA A 656 14.39 25.00 26.47
N LEU A 657 14.15 24.93 27.78
CA LEU A 657 12.97 24.29 28.34
C LEU A 657 11.67 25.04 28.01
N ARG A 658 11.71 26.38 27.85
CA ARG A 658 10.56 27.18 27.37
C ARG A 658 10.25 26.87 25.92
N VAL A 659 11.28 26.88 25.08
CA VAL A 659 11.18 26.46 23.67
C VAL A 659 10.57 25.08 23.59
N SER A 660 11.08 24.12 24.37
CA SER A 660 10.54 22.76 24.46
C SER A 660 9.05 22.70 24.80
N ARG A 661 8.56 23.56 25.71
CA ARG A 661 7.12 23.67 25.97
C ARG A 661 6.38 24.24 24.77
N TRP A 662 6.88 25.27 24.11
CA TRP A 662 6.23 25.86 22.94
C TRP A 662 6.12 24.87 21.76
N ILE A 663 7.16 24.09 21.46
CA ILE A 663 7.08 23.06 20.42
C ILE A 663 6.20 21.87 20.79
N GLY A 664 6.09 21.54 22.08
CA GLY A 664 5.35 20.38 22.56
C GLY A 664 3.89 20.63 22.89
N ARG A 665 3.47 21.89 23.07
CA ARG A 665 2.13 22.21 23.59
C ARG A 665 1.03 22.10 22.52
N ARG A 666 -0.01 21.33 22.84
CA ARG A 666 -1.24 21.08 22.07
C ARG A 666 -0.96 20.62 20.67
N VAL A 667 0.07 19.80 20.54
CA VAL A 667 0.45 19.16 19.30
C VAL A 667 -0.04 17.73 19.29
N PRO A 668 -0.35 17.17 18.13
CA PRO A 668 -0.57 15.74 18.02
C PRO A 668 0.65 14.99 18.57
N ALA A 669 0.43 13.92 19.32
CA ALA A 669 1.42 13.02 19.91
C ALA A 669 2.63 12.71 19.00
N MET A 670 2.40 12.53 17.70
CA MET A 670 3.47 12.29 16.71
C MET A 670 4.48 13.44 16.56
N PHE A 671 4.09 14.67 16.91
CA PHE A 671 4.92 15.87 16.91
C PHE A 671 5.47 16.23 18.29
N HIS A 672 5.21 15.41 19.32
CA HIS A 672 5.78 15.63 20.65
C HIS A 672 7.27 15.21 20.71
N TYR A 673 7.74 14.37 19.77
CA TYR A 673 9.12 13.89 19.74
C TYR A 673 10.19 15.02 19.77
N PRO A 674 10.10 16.09 18.96
CA PRO A 674 11.01 17.23 19.08
C PRO A 674 11.09 17.85 20.48
N SER A 675 9.95 17.97 21.17
CA SER A 675 9.89 18.48 22.56
C SER A 675 10.53 17.49 23.53
N ALA A 676 10.20 16.19 23.44
CA ALA A 676 10.79 15.15 24.28
C ALA A 676 12.33 15.07 24.11
N SER A 677 12.80 15.15 22.86
CA SER A 677 14.23 15.19 22.53
C SER A 677 14.91 16.42 23.14
N LEU A 678 14.32 17.62 22.98
CA LEU A 678 14.90 18.84 23.55
C LEU A 678 14.90 18.83 25.08
N ASN A 679 13.84 18.33 25.73
CA ASN A 679 13.82 18.13 27.18
C ASN A 679 14.97 17.22 27.61
N THR A 680 15.15 16.08 26.94
CA THR A 680 16.23 15.15 27.24
C THR A 680 17.61 15.81 27.12
N SER A 681 17.84 16.57 26.04
CA SER A 681 19.08 17.33 25.85
C SER A 681 19.28 18.38 26.95
N ALA A 682 18.24 19.16 27.28
CA ALA A 682 18.30 20.19 28.31
C ALA A 682 18.63 19.62 29.70
N LEU A 683 18.08 18.45 30.00
CA LEU A 683 18.28 17.74 31.26
C LEU A 683 19.70 17.15 31.35
N LYS A 684 20.27 16.64 30.25
CA LYS A 684 21.69 16.26 30.18
C LYS A 684 22.62 17.46 30.38
N THR A 685 22.35 18.58 29.70
CA THR A 685 23.11 19.83 29.86
C THR A 685 23.02 20.37 31.29
N HIS A 686 21.84 20.33 31.89
CA HIS A 686 21.64 20.70 33.29
C HIS A 686 22.44 19.79 34.23
N ASP A 687 22.47 18.48 33.98
CA ASP A 687 23.25 17.57 34.82
C ASP A 687 24.75 17.87 34.77
N PHE A 688 25.29 18.15 33.58
CA PHE A 688 26.68 18.62 33.43
C PHE A 688 26.92 19.93 34.19
N TRP A 689 26.04 20.93 34.02
CA TRP A 689 26.11 22.22 34.73
C TRP A 689 26.07 22.04 36.26
N ARG A 690 25.16 21.19 36.75
CA ARG A 690 25.00 20.84 38.17
C ARG A 690 26.26 20.18 38.74
N SER A 691 26.89 19.27 37.99
CA SER A 691 28.08 18.54 38.44
C SER A 691 29.27 19.45 38.76
N ARG A 692 29.30 20.66 38.19
CA ARG A 692 30.33 21.69 38.42
C ARG A 692 30.10 22.52 39.68
N ARG A 693 28.92 22.39 40.31
CA ARG A 693 28.52 23.15 41.49
C ARG A 693 29.04 22.45 42.75
N THR A 694 30.02 23.06 43.41
CA THR A 694 30.70 22.47 44.59
C THR A 694 30.85 23.45 45.75
N SER A 695 30.56 24.74 45.54
CA SER A 695 30.73 25.79 46.55
C SER A 695 29.42 26.14 47.25
N LYS A 696 29.50 26.68 48.47
CA LYS A 696 28.30 27.15 49.20
C LYS A 696 27.52 28.23 48.45
N ALA A 697 28.18 29.06 47.64
CA ALA A 697 27.51 30.04 46.79
C ALA A 697 26.62 29.39 45.72
N ASP A 698 26.97 28.17 45.27
CA ASP A 698 26.20 27.45 44.26
C ASP A 698 24.86 26.89 44.78
N VAL A 699 24.67 26.81 46.10
CA VAL A 699 23.41 26.31 46.70
C VAL A 699 22.22 27.16 46.25
N VAL A 700 22.42 28.48 46.12
CA VAL A 700 21.37 29.39 45.62
C VAL A 700 21.02 29.06 44.17
N LEU A 701 22.02 28.80 43.33
CA LEU A 701 21.81 28.41 41.93
C LEU A 701 21.11 27.06 41.81
N LEU A 702 21.46 26.06 42.63
CA LEU A 702 20.79 24.75 42.66
C LEU A 702 19.31 24.87 43.08
N ARG A 703 19.00 25.75 44.05
CA ARG A 703 17.62 26.05 44.45
C ARG A 703 16.84 26.77 43.34
N LEU A 704 17.47 27.73 42.66
CA LEU A 704 16.88 28.39 41.48
C LEU A 704 16.62 27.40 40.34
N ALA A 705 17.54 26.47 40.10
CA ALA A 705 17.37 25.40 39.13
C ALA A 705 16.20 24.47 39.49
N ASN A 706 16.00 24.16 40.77
CA ASN A 706 14.82 23.42 41.24
C ASN A 706 13.52 24.17 41.02
N ALA A 707 13.46 25.46 41.37
CA ALA A 707 12.28 26.28 41.12
C ALA A 707 11.97 26.39 39.62
N MET A 708 13.01 26.47 38.78
CA MET A 708 12.90 26.43 37.32
C MET A 708 12.31 25.09 36.85
N ILE A 709 12.91 23.96 37.24
CA ILE A 709 12.44 22.62 36.86
C ILE A 709 10.99 22.41 37.29
N GLU A 710 10.65 22.79 38.52
CA GLU A 710 9.30 22.64 39.05
C GLU A 710 8.29 23.50 38.28
N ARG A 711 8.65 24.75 37.96
CA ARG A 711 7.84 25.60 37.07
C ARG A 711 7.64 24.94 35.71
N HIS A 712 8.66 24.30 35.15
CA HIS A 712 8.57 23.59 33.87
C HIS A 712 7.74 22.31 33.95
N ARG A 713 7.79 21.60 35.08
CA ARG A 713 6.95 20.44 35.36
C ARG A 713 5.48 20.81 35.48
N ILE A 714 5.15 21.81 36.31
CA ILE A 714 3.77 22.28 36.51
C ILE A 714 3.18 22.86 35.21
N ARG A 715 3.96 23.65 34.47
CA ARG A 715 3.51 24.26 33.20
C ARG A 715 3.65 23.33 31.99
N SER A 716 4.15 22.10 32.18
CA SER A 716 4.15 21.12 31.10
C SER A 716 2.71 20.82 30.68
N GLU A 717 2.50 20.53 29.41
CA GLU A 717 1.16 20.26 28.92
C GLU A 717 0.54 19.07 29.65
N SER A 718 -0.76 19.13 29.92
CA SER A 718 -1.48 17.93 30.32
C SER A 718 -1.46 16.92 29.17
N ASP A 719 -1.17 15.66 29.50
CA ASP A 719 -1.18 14.57 28.50
C ASP A 719 -2.53 14.46 27.79
N GLU A 720 -3.59 14.86 28.49
CA GLU A 720 -4.94 14.95 27.96
C GLU A 720 -5.05 15.97 26.81
N ASP A 721 -4.50 17.18 26.93
CA ASP A 721 -4.56 18.20 25.87
C ASP A 721 -3.78 17.78 24.62
N MET A 722 -2.65 17.09 24.79
CA MET A 722 -1.88 16.53 23.68
C MET A 722 -2.68 15.43 22.96
N LEU A 723 -3.33 14.54 23.71
CA LEU A 723 -4.19 13.49 23.14
C LEU A 723 -5.45 14.06 22.49
N LYS A 724 -6.04 15.14 23.01
CA LYS A 724 -7.12 15.88 22.35
C LYS A 724 -6.66 16.49 21.02
N SER A 725 -5.46 17.05 20.97
CA SER A 725 -4.88 17.55 19.71
C SER A 725 -4.65 16.42 18.70
N GLN A 726 -4.12 15.27 19.16
CA GLN A 726 -3.97 14.07 18.35
C GLN A 726 -5.32 13.56 17.84
N TYR A 727 -6.35 13.56 18.69
CA TYR A 727 -7.72 13.20 18.34
C TYR A 727 -8.22 14.03 17.17
N LEU A 728 -8.22 15.36 17.32
CA LEU A 728 -8.76 16.26 16.31
C LEU A 728 -7.97 16.22 15.00
N SER A 729 -6.64 16.16 15.08
CA SER A 729 -5.79 16.07 13.88
C SER A 729 -6.10 14.81 13.08
N MET A 730 -6.19 13.65 13.72
CA MET A 730 -6.49 12.40 13.03
C MET A 730 -7.95 12.26 12.64
N LYS A 731 -8.90 12.84 13.40
CA LYS A 731 -10.31 12.90 13.00
C LYS A 731 -10.46 13.68 11.70
N SER A 732 -9.76 14.81 11.59
CA SER A 732 -9.65 15.57 10.35
C SER A 732 -9.01 14.74 9.23
N SER A 733 -7.89 14.05 9.50
CA SER A 733 -7.26 13.17 8.51
C SER A 733 -8.13 11.98 8.09
N ALA A 734 -8.93 11.41 9.00
CA ALA A 734 -9.84 10.32 8.72
C ALA A 734 -11.02 10.76 7.82
N SER A 735 -11.45 12.02 7.97
CA SER A 735 -12.43 12.62 7.07
C SER A 735 -11.86 12.91 5.68
N ASP A 736 -10.55 13.15 5.56
CA ASP A 736 -9.84 13.30 4.28
C ASP A 736 -9.08 12.02 3.88
N THR A 737 -9.85 10.99 3.52
CA THR A 737 -9.30 9.70 3.05
C THR A 737 -8.35 9.83 1.87
N ARG A 738 -8.48 10.89 1.05
CA ARG A 738 -7.59 11.15 -0.09
C ARG A 738 -6.23 11.62 0.38
N SER A 739 -6.17 12.60 1.28
CA SER A 739 -4.91 13.08 1.87
C SER A 739 -4.21 11.95 2.62
N MET A 740 -4.97 11.18 3.40
CA MET A 740 -4.41 10.04 4.13
C MET A 740 -3.83 8.96 3.20
N MET A 741 -4.53 8.58 2.12
CA MET A 741 -3.98 7.63 1.15
C MET A 741 -2.80 8.23 0.38
N SER A 742 -2.85 9.52 0.05
CA SER A 742 -1.73 10.22 -0.59
C SER A 742 -0.49 10.22 0.30
N GLU A 743 -0.66 10.44 1.60
CA GLU A 743 0.43 10.34 2.56
C GLU A 743 0.97 8.91 2.62
N TRP A 744 0.09 7.92 2.74
CA TRP A 744 0.48 6.50 2.74
C TRP A 744 1.24 6.11 1.46
N MET A 745 0.73 6.48 0.29
CA MET A 745 1.41 6.30 -1.00
C MET A 745 2.78 6.98 -1.06
N THR A 746 2.89 8.18 -0.47
CA THR A 746 4.14 8.92 -0.41
C THR A 746 5.14 8.23 0.54
N ARG A 747 4.68 7.64 1.65
CA ARG A 747 5.53 6.89 2.59
C ARG A 747 6.15 5.65 1.96
N TYR A 748 5.43 4.96 1.07
CA TYR A 748 5.94 3.77 0.38
C TYR A 748 6.73 4.08 -0.91
N ASP A 749 7.21 5.32 -1.08
CA ASP A 749 8.07 5.76 -2.19
C ASP A 749 7.54 5.38 -3.59
N ILE A 750 6.22 5.43 -3.75
CA ILE A 750 5.57 5.10 -5.02
C ILE A 750 5.74 6.24 -6.02
N ARG A 751 5.84 7.48 -5.54
CA ARG A 751 5.91 8.67 -6.40
C ARG A 751 7.18 8.74 -7.25
N ASN A 752 8.28 8.13 -6.81
CA ASN A 752 9.54 8.12 -7.55
C ASN A 752 9.61 6.98 -8.58
N ARG A 753 8.58 6.13 -8.68
CA ARG A 753 8.46 5.15 -9.77
C ARG A 753 7.30 5.59 -10.65
N ASP A 754 7.60 5.96 -11.89
CA ASP A 754 6.66 6.29 -12.97
C ASP A 754 5.75 5.10 -13.40
N GLU A 755 5.54 4.12 -12.52
CA GLU A 755 4.65 2.98 -12.76
C GLU A 755 3.20 3.44 -12.58
N THR A 756 2.63 3.95 -13.67
CA THR A 756 1.21 4.32 -13.85
C THR A 756 0.20 3.35 -13.21
N TRP A 757 0.53 2.05 -13.16
CA TRP A 757 -0.30 1.02 -12.53
C TRP A 757 -0.44 1.16 -11.02
N THR A 758 0.63 1.54 -10.32
CA THR A 758 0.65 1.71 -8.86
C THR A 758 -0.16 2.93 -8.44
N SER A 759 -0.14 3.98 -9.25
CA SER A 759 -1.00 5.16 -9.07
C SER A 759 -2.48 4.81 -9.23
N LEU A 760 -2.82 4.02 -10.26
CA LEU A 760 -4.19 3.57 -10.47
C LEU A 760 -4.70 2.69 -9.33
N SER A 761 -3.89 1.74 -8.87
CA SER A 761 -4.27 0.83 -7.79
C SER A 761 -4.51 1.60 -6.50
N ALA A 762 -3.59 2.48 -6.13
CA ALA A 762 -3.74 3.30 -4.96
C ALA A 762 -4.88 4.32 -5.07
N HIS A 763 -5.17 4.84 -6.28
CA HIS A 763 -6.35 5.68 -6.50
C HIS A 763 -7.65 4.90 -6.29
N LEU A 764 -7.75 3.70 -6.86
CA LEU A 764 -8.92 2.83 -6.66
C LEU A 764 -9.10 2.46 -5.19
N TRP A 765 -8.01 2.14 -4.48
CA TRP A 765 -8.06 1.93 -3.03
C TRP A 765 -8.46 3.21 -2.28
N SER A 766 -7.99 4.40 -2.67
CA SER A 766 -8.39 5.67 -2.04
C SER A 766 -9.88 5.95 -2.20
N VAL A 767 -10.42 5.75 -3.41
CA VAL A 767 -11.83 5.97 -3.72
C VAL A 767 -12.69 4.94 -2.98
N ALA A 768 -12.27 3.68 -3.01
CA ALA A 768 -12.96 2.61 -2.29
C ALA A 768 -12.99 2.90 -0.79
N THR A 769 -11.88 3.29 -0.20
CA THR A 769 -11.78 3.51 1.24
C THR A 769 -12.45 4.80 1.73
N GLY A 770 -12.93 5.67 0.83
CA GLY A 770 -13.60 6.94 1.11
C GLY A 770 -15.13 6.91 1.03
N THR A 771 -15.78 5.73 1.02
CA THR A 771 -17.25 5.66 1.10
C THR A 771 -17.75 6.19 2.44
N GLU A 772 -18.94 6.78 2.47
CA GLU A 772 -19.52 7.40 3.68
C GLU A 772 -19.62 6.40 4.86
N PHE A 773 -20.04 5.17 4.59
CA PHE A 773 -20.13 4.11 5.62
C PHE A 773 -18.75 3.75 6.19
N GLU A 774 -17.73 3.64 5.34
CA GLU A 774 -16.37 3.34 5.81
C GLU A 774 -15.74 4.49 6.55
N THR A 775 -15.93 5.73 6.08
CA THR A 775 -15.50 6.93 6.78
C THR A 775 -16.13 6.98 8.17
N LEU A 776 -17.44 6.73 8.28
CA LEU A 776 -18.15 6.68 9.57
C LEU A 776 -17.65 5.53 10.46
N ARG A 777 -17.47 4.32 9.91
CA ARG A 777 -16.94 3.16 10.67
C ARG A 777 -15.53 3.45 11.19
N ARG A 778 -14.65 4.00 10.36
CA ARG A 778 -13.27 4.36 10.78
C ARG A 778 -13.24 5.48 11.78
N GLN A 779 -14.11 6.49 11.62
CA GLN A 779 -14.25 7.54 12.62
C GLN A 779 -14.66 6.93 13.97
N ARG A 780 -15.62 5.99 14.00
CA ARG A 780 -15.98 5.28 15.24
C ARG A 780 -14.85 4.42 15.79
N LEU A 781 -14.08 3.74 14.94
CA LEU A 781 -12.90 2.98 15.37
C LEU A 781 -11.84 3.92 15.97
N TYR A 782 -11.70 5.10 15.39
CA TYR A 782 -10.78 6.12 15.85
C TYR A 782 -11.23 6.70 17.20
N ASP A 783 -12.52 7.02 17.33
CA ASP A 783 -13.13 7.42 18.59
C ASP A 783 -12.90 6.32 19.64
N LEU A 784 -13.22 5.06 19.33
CA LEU A 784 -13.01 3.92 20.23
C LEU A 784 -11.56 3.82 20.69
N TRP A 785 -10.61 3.92 19.76
CA TRP A 785 -9.19 3.84 20.06
C TRP A 785 -8.74 5.00 20.98
N ILE A 786 -9.08 6.24 20.63
CA ILE A 786 -8.67 7.43 21.39
C ILE A 786 -9.36 7.55 22.74
N ALA A 787 -10.59 7.06 22.88
CA ALA A 787 -11.28 7.06 24.18
C ALA A 787 -10.46 6.34 25.25
N GLY A 788 -9.86 5.19 24.90
CA GLY A 788 -8.94 4.47 25.78
C GLY A 788 -7.74 5.32 26.20
N PHE A 789 -7.13 6.04 25.25
CA PHE A 789 -6.01 6.95 25.54
C PHE A 789 -6.42 8.14 26.41
N LEU A 790 -7.48 8.86 26.06
CA LEU A 790 -7.96 10.01 26.83
C LEU A 790 -8.30 9.59 28.26
N LYS A 791 -8.92 8.42 28.42
CA LYS A 791 -9.23 7.88 29.74
C LYS A 791 -7.96 7.48 30.49
N SER A 792 -6.97 6.89 29.82
CA SER A 792 -5.67 6.59 30.42
C SER A 792 -4.96 7.84 30.92
N ALA A 793 -4.99 8.95 30.18
CA ALA A 793 -4.38 10.22 30.60
C ALA A 793 -5.06 10.87 31.82
N ARG A 794 -6.32 10.52 32.10
CA ARG A 794 -7.05 10.92 33.30
C ARG A 794 -6.87 9.95 34.46
N THR A 795 -6.39 8.74 34.19
CA THR A 795 -6.21 7.68 35.18
C THR A 795 -4.85 7.88 35.85
N ASP A 796 -4.80 7.78 37.17
CA ASP A 796 -3.52 7.88 37.87
C ASP A 796 -2.57 6.73 37.47
N HIS A 797 -1.28 7.00 37.49
CA HIS A 797 -0.28 6.04 36.99
C HIS A 797 -0.26 4.74 37.81
N LEU A 798 -0.61 4.77 39.11
CA LEU A 798 -0.64 3.57 39.94
C LEU A 798 -1.78 2.64 39.49
N THR A 799 -2.94 3.19 39.18
CA THR A 799 -4.06 2.44 38.59
C THR A 799 -3.69 1.86 37.23
N LEU A 800 -3.06 2.64 36.34
CA LEU A 800 -2.56 2.14 35.05
C LEU A 800 -1.55 1.00 35.23
N HIS A 801 -0.62 1.14 36.17
CA HIS A 801 0.36 0.11 36.48
C HIS A 801 -0.32 -1.17 37.00
N ARG A 802 -1.30 -1.06 37.90
CA ARG A 802 -2.07 -2.22 38.41
C ARG A 802 -2.80 -2.95 37.28
N LEU A 803 -3.44 -2.21 36.37
CA LEU A 803 -4.12 -2.78 35.21
C LEU A 803 -3.12 -3.49 34.27
N ALA A 804 -1.97 -2.86 33.99
CA ALA A 804 -0.91 -3.45 33.17
C ALA A 804 -0.28 -4.70 33.82
N SER A 805 0.06 -4.64 35.10
CA SER A 805 0.65 -5.75 35.85
C SER A 805 -0.31 -6.94 36.00
N ALA A 806 -1.62 -6.69 36.10
CA ALA A 806 -2.63 -7.75 36.07
C ALA A 806 -2.65 -8.51 34.73
N HIS A 807 -2.24 -7.87 33.62
CA HIS A 807 -2.20 -8.51 32.30
C HIS A 807 -0.82 -9.13 31.96
N GLY A 808 0.24 -8.72 32.65
CA GLY A 808 1.67 -8.97 32.36
C GLY A 808 2.19 -10.41 32.35
N ASN A 809 1.34 -11.43 32.49
CA ASN A 809 1.79 -12.85 32.45
C ASN A 809 1.21 -13.70 31.31
N ASN A 810 0.15 -13.29 30.60
CA ASN A 810 -0.56 -14.20 29.67
C ASN A 810 -0.71 -13.75 28.20
N LEU A 811 -0.48 -12.47 27.84
CA LEU A 811 -0.82 -11.95 26.50
C LEU A 811 0.37 -11.41 25.66
N ALA A 812 1.60 -11.49 26.17
CA ALA A 812 2.74 -10.77 25.60
C ALA A 812 3.38 -11.24 24.26
N PRO A 813 2.96 -12.32 23.52
CA PRO A 813 3.61 -12.59 22.23
C PRO A 813 2.74 -12.75 20.96
N ALA A 814 1.41 -12.90 21.02
CA ALA A 814 0.69 -13.48 19.87
C ALA A 814 0.15 -12.47 18.82
N TYR A 815 -0.27 -11.26 19.23
CA TYR A 815 -1.03 -10.37 18.33
C TYR A 815 -0.28 -9.13 17.84
N PHE A 816 0.77 -8.70 18.54
CA PHE A 816 1.66 -7.63 18.08
C PHE A 816 2.88 -8.25 17.41
N TYR A 817 2.97 -8.12 16.09
CA TYR A 817 4.10 -8.54 15.28
C TYR A 817 5.42 -8.04 15.90
N GLY A 818 6.18 -8.92 16.55
CA GLY A 818 7.63 -8.80 16.80
C GLY A 818 8.13 -7.65 17.68
N GLU A 819 7.39 -6.55 17.84
CA GLU A 819 7.81 -5.35 18.55
C GLU A 819 6.91 -5.15 19.77
N ARG A 820 7.47 -5.44 20.94
CA ARG A 820 6.83 -5.32 22.26
C ARG A 820 6.69 -3.85 22.68
N TYR A 821 5.86 -3.08 21.98
CA TYR A 821 5.56 -1.73 22.44
C TYR A 821 4.40 -1.77 23.43
N PHE A 822 4.74 -1.99 24.70
CA PHE A 822 3.84 -1.75 25.83
C PHE A 822 3.35 -0.29 25.82
N ASN A 823 2.03 -0.08 25.78
CA ASN A 823 1.44 1.25 25.82
C ASN A 823 0.48 1.36 27.02
N PHE A 824 0.63 2.39 27.86
CA PHE A 824 -0.26 2.55 29.02
C PHE A 824 -1.73 2.81 28.64
N GLY A 825 -1.96 3.30 27.41
CA GLY A 825 -3.30 3.49 26.85
C GLY A 825 -4.06 2.19 26.58
N ASP A 826 -3.37 1.07 26.35
CA ASP A 826 -3.98 -0.22 25.98
C ASP A 826 -4.61 -0.95 27.17
N TRP A 827 -4.61 -0.34 28.37
CA TRP A 827 -5.06 -0.99 29.60
C TRP A 827 -6.25 -0.31 30.26
N VAL A 828 -6.88 0.70 29.65
CA VAL A 828 -8.11 1.29 30.19
C VAL A 828 -9.24 1.17 29.18
N SER A 829 -10.29 0.44 29.54
CA SER A 829 -11.44 0.14 28.68
C SER A 829 -11.96 1.43 28.06
N PRO A 830 -12.01 1.51 26.71
CA PRO A 830 -12.57 2.67 26.03
C PRO A 830 -14.09 2.79 26.21
N THR A 831 -14.79 1.70 26.55
CA THR A 831 -16.27 1.70 26.61
C THR A 831 -16.86 1.65 28.03
N ILE A 832 -16.12 1.15 29.01
CA ILE A 832 -16.59 0.94 30.39
C ILE A 832 -15.90 1.96 31.30
N GLU A 833 -16.63 2.73 32.10
CA GLU A 833 -16.06 3.81 32.92
C GLU A 833 -15.13 3.30 34.04
N ASN A 834 -15.49 2.22 34.71
CA ASN A 834 -14.70 1.62 35.81
C ASN A 834 -14.62 0.10 35.67
N PRO A 835 -13.87 -0.42 34.68
CA PRO A 835 -13.84 -1.85 34.43
C PRO A 835 -13.07 -2.59 35.52
N SER A 836 -13.55 -3.77 35.91
CA SER A 836 -12.68 -4.75 36.56
C SER A 836 -11.53 -5.15 35.60
N PRO A 837 -10.40 -5.70 36.10
CA PRO A 837 -9.31 -6.13 35.23
C PRO A 837 -9.74 -7.10 34.11
N ALA A 838 -10.73 -7.98 34.37
CA ALA A 838 -11.25 -8.92 33.39
C ALA A 838 -12.15 -8.25 32.33
N GLU A 839 -13.04 -7.34 32.75
CA GLU A 839 -13.87 -6.56 31.82
C GLU A 839 -13.01 -5.65 30.94
N ASN A 840 -11.97 -5.07 31.53
CA ASN A 840 -11.00 -4.24 30.84
C ASN A 840 -10.30 -5.02 29.73
N GLN A 841 -9.83 -6.22 30.05
CA GLN A 841 -9.18 -7.12 29.10
C GLN A 841 -10.14 -7.50 27.97
N ALA A 842 -11.36 -7.93 28.29
CA ALA A 842 -12.33 -8.35 27.28
C ALA A 842 -12.73 -7.20 26.32
N ASP A 843 -12.89 -5.98 26.85
CA ASP A 843 -13.19 -4.81 26.04
C ASP A 843 -12.01 -4.40 25.13
N TRP A 844 -10.77 -4.54 25.64
CA TRP A 844 -9.57 -4.31 24.85
C TRP A 844 -9.32 -5.37 23.79
N GLU A 845 -9.53 -6.66 24.10
CA GLU A 845 -9.42 -7.74 23.11
C GLU A 845 -10.39 -7.51 21.96
N ARG A 846 -11.63 -7.10 22.26
CA ARG A 846 -12.63 -6.74 21.26
C ARG A 846 -12.23 -5.49 20.47
N THR A 847 -11.74 -4.45 21.14
CA THR A 847 -11.29 -3.21 20.50
C THR A 847 -10.09 -3.47 19.59
N ALA A 848 -9.10 -4.24 20.06
CA ALA A 848 -7.94 -4.65 19.30
C ALA A 848 -8.35 -5.51 18.10
N GLU A 849 -9.29 -6.45 18.24
CA GLU A 849 -9.83 -7.22 17.12
C GLU A 849 -10.40 -6.29 16.03
N LEU A 850 -11.23 -5.31 16.42
CA LEU A 850 -11.83 -4.34 15.50
C LEU A 850 -10.80 -3.43 14.82
N ILE A 851 -9.79 -2.97 15.56
CA ILE A 851 -8.71 -2.12 15.06
C ILE A 851 -7.77 -2.90 14.14
N HIS A 852 -7.38 -4.12 14.51
CA HIS A 852 -6.50 -4.98 13.71
C HIS A 852 -7.13 -5.45 12.42
N GLN A 853 -8.46 -5.49 12.37
CA GLN A 853 -9.17 -5.71 11.12
C GLN A 853 -8.96 -4.53 10.17
N ASP A 854 -8.72 -3.28 10.60
CA ASP A 854 -8.53 -2.16 9.66
C ASP A 854 -7.07 -1.93 9.24
N ILE A 855 -6.82 -1.90 7.92
CA ILE A 855 -5.49 -1.77 7.32
C ILE A 855 -4.77 -0.46 7.70
N TYR A 856 -5.54 0.61 7.93
CA TYR A 856 -4.98 1.93 8.24
C TYR A 856 -4.47 1.96 9.67
N PHE A 857 -5.27 1.46 10.61
CA PHE A 857 -4.85 1.42 12.01
C PHE A 857 -3.63 0.52 12.21
N ARG A 858 -3.60 -0.61 11.49
CA ARG A 858 -2.48 -1.54 11.53
C ARG A 858 -1.18 -0.96 10.99
N SER A 859 -1.24 -0.16 9.92
CA SER A 859 -0.04 0.37 9.26
C SER A 859 0.42 1.73 9.80
N GLY A 860 -0.48 2.55 10.35
CA GLY A 860 -0.19 3.95 10.66
C GLY A 860 -0.41 4.39 12.11
N ALA A 861 -1.34 3.79 12.85
CA ALA A 861 -1.81 4.38 14.12
C ALA A 861 -1.06 3.83 15.36
N LEU A 862 -0.78 2.53 15.39
CA LEU A 862 -0.27 1.84 16.59
C LEU A 862 1.16 2.24 17.03
N PRO A 863 2.15 2.45 16.14
CA PRO A 863 3.53 2.70 16.59
C PRO A 863 3.71 4.06 17.28
N TYR A 864 2.93 5.08 16.89
CA TYR A 864 3.13 6.44 17.37
C TYR A 864 2.63 6.63 18.79
N THR A 865 1.47 6.07 19.13
CA THR A 865 0.90 6.24 20.48
C THR A 865 1.73 5.52 21.55
N ALA A 866 2.28 4.34 21.24
CA ALA A 866 3.08 3.59 22.20
C ALA A 866 4.38 4.30 22.59
N ARG A 867 5.01 4.95 21.61
CA ARG A 867 6.18 5.78 21.86
C ARG A 867 5.83 6.99 22.73
N THR A 868 4.73 7.67 22.42
CA THR A 868 4.38 8.92 23.12
C THR A 868 4.01 8.70 24.59
N THR A 869 3.23 7.68 24.92
CA THR A 869 2.84 7.43 26.32
C THR A 869 4.04 7.09 27.20
N ARG A 870 5.01 6.35 26.64
CA ARG A 870 6.29 6.04 27.30
C ARG A 870 7.12 7.31 27.53
N ASP A 871 7.21 8.18 26.51
CA ASP A 871 7.96 9.43 26.59
C ASP A 871 7.36 10.41 27.60
N ILE A 872 6.04 10.42 27.75
CA ILE A 872 5.31 11.20 28.76
C ILE A 872 5.66 10.76 30.18
N ALA A 873 5.49 9.47 30.48
CA ALA A 873 5.74 8.94 31.82
C ALA A 873 7.22 9.14 32.22
N ARG A 874 8.13 8.96 31.23
CA ARG A 874 9.56 9.23 31.39
C ARG A 874 9.84 10.70 31.68
N LYS A 875 9.22 11.63 30.95
CA LYS A 875 9.45 13.08 31.13
C LYS A 875 9.15 13.53 32.57
N LYS A 876 8.02 13.09 33.13
CA LYS A 876 7.66 13.42 34.53
C LYS A 876 8.69 12.88 35.52
N ALA A 877 9.04 11.59 35.38
CA ALA A 877 10.04 10.95 36.24
C ALA A 877 11.40 11.66 36.17
N ILE A 878 11.86 12.06 34.97
CA ILE A 878 13.18 12.70 34.82
C ILE A 878 13.21 14.08 35.49
N PHE A 879 12.15 14.89 35.38
CA PHE A 879 12.09 16.19 36.08
C PHE A 879 12.14 16.01 37.60
N GLU A 880 11.38 15.05 38.14
CA GLU A 880 11.38 14.73 39.57
C GLU A 880 12.75 14.23 40.04
N MET A 881 13.40 13.36 39.26
CA MET A 881 14.74 12.87 39.55
C MET A 881 15.78 13.99 39.58
N ILE A 882 15.77 14.91 38.61
CA ILE A 882 16.75 16.00 38.58
C ILE A 882 16.52 17.00 39.72
N ALA A 883 15.27 17.27 40.06
CA ALA A 883 14.96 18.12 41.19
C ALA A 883 15.43 17.51 42.53
N LEU A 884 15.24 16.19 42.72
CA LEU A 884 15.81 15.44 43.85
C LEU A 884 17.33 15.50 43.86
N MET A 885 17.97 15.38 42.71
CA MET A 885 19.43 15.42 42.58
C MET A 885 20.06 16.77 42.88
N ASN A 886 19.40 17.86 42.50
CA ASN A 886 19.79 19.21 42.90
C ASN A 886 19.66 19.40 44.41
N ALA A 887 18.60 18.85 45.02
CA ALA A 887 18.41 18.87 46.46
C ALA A 887 19.50 18.07 47.19
N LEU A 888 19.83 16.87 46.70
CA LEU A 888 20.93 16.05 47.21
C LEU A 888 22.29 16.77 47.12
N GLN A 889 22.60 17.38 45.97
CA GLN A 889 23.85 18.13 45.79
C GLN A 889 23.91 19.37 46.71
N ALA A 890 22.79 20.10 46.85
CA ALA A 890 22.71 21.24 47.75
C ALA A 890 22.91 20.83 49.22
N HIS A 891 22.29 19.72 49.66
CA HIS A 891 22.49 19.16 50.99
C HIS A 891 23.97 18.81 51.22
N ARG A 892 24.61 18.11 50.27
CA ARG A 892 26.04 17.77 50.37
C ARG A 892 26.93 19.00 50.54
N ILE A 893 26.67 20.06 49.77
CA ILE A 893 27.47 21.30 49.86
C ILE A 893 27.27 21.99 51.22
N LEU A 894 26.06 21.97 51.77
CA LEU A 894 25.73 22.62 53.04
C LEU A 894 26.27 21.84 54.25
N HIS A 895 26.14 20.51 54.23
CA HIS A 895 26.39 19.65 55.39
C HIS A 895 27.69 18.84 55.31
N GLY A 896 28.39 18.88 54.17
CA GLY A 896 29.63 18.12 53.93
C GLY A 896 29.40 16.67 53.50
N ASP A 897 28.25 16.09 53.87
CA ASP A 897 27.86 14.72 53.56
C ASP A 897 26.51 14.62 52.82
N TRP A 898 26.29 13.50 52.14
CA TRP A 898 24.98 13.14 51.59
C TRP A 898 23.98 12.89 52.74
N PRO A 899 22.67 13.17 52.55
CA PRO A 899 21.68 12.83 53.56
C PRO A 899 21.67 11.31 53.81
N LYS A 900 21.17 10.87 54.97
CA LYS A 900 20.97 9.44 55.29
C LYS A 900 19.63 8.93 54.78
N SER A 901 18.67 9.82 54.55
CA SER A 901 17.36 9.50 53.97
C SER A 901 16.85 10.67 53.12
N LEU A 902 15.96 10.39 52.16
CA LEU A 902 15.35 11.46 51.35
C LEU A 902 14.46 12.41 52.19
N ALA A 903 14.06 12.00 53.41
CA ALA A 903 13.32 12.84 54.35
C ALA A 903 14.18 13.96 54.98
N GLU A 904 15.52 13.85 54.93
CA GLU A 904 16.43 14.90 55.41
C GLU A 904 16.61 16.04 54.40
N LEU A 905 16.04 15.92 53.19
CA LEU A 905 16.06 16.97 52.20
C LEU A 905 15.07 18.08 52.59
N ASP A 906 15.58 19.13 53.25
CA ASP A 906 14.87 20.41 53.46
C ASP A 906 14.82 21.21 52.15
N ALA A 907 14.17 20.64 51.15
CA ALA A 907 14.04 21.25 49.82
C ALA A 907 12.65 21.91 49.69
N PRO A 908 12.56 23.24 49.52
CA PRO A 908 11.31 23.88 49.18
C PRO A 908 10.77 23.30 47.86
N GLY A 909 9.62 22.63 47.92
CA GLY A 909 8.96 21.99 46.76
C GLY A 909 8.63 20.51 46.93
N PHE A 910 9.27 19.79 47.86
CA PHE A 910 8.95 18.39 48.17
C PHE A 910 8.40 18.27 49.60
N GLY A 911 7.10 18.50 49.79
CA GLY A 911 6.46 18.25 51.09
C GLY A 911 6.50 16.76 51.50
N GLN A 912 6.68 15.88 50.52
CA GLN A 912 6.96 14.45 50.66
C GLN A 912 7.84 14.03 49.47
N VAL A 913 8.71 13.05 49.68
CA VAL A 913 9.49 12.42 48.59
C VAL A 913 8.49 11.84 47.59
N PRO A 914 8.54 12.22 46.30
CA PRO A 914 7.62 11.69 45.32
C PRO A 914 7.84 10.18 45.20
N ASP A 915 6.76 9.40 45.11
CA ASP A 915 6.89 8.02 44.68
C ASP A 915 7.30 8.00 43.20
N ASN A 916 8.11 7.00 42.83
CA ASN A 916 8.42 6.77 41.42
C ASN A 916 7.10 6.59 40.67
N PRO A 917 6.77 7.49 39.72
CA PRO A 917 5.47 7.45 39.06
C PRO A 917 5.29 6.12 38.31
N LEU A 918 6.37 5.46 37.89
CA LEU A 918 6.31 4.22 37.12
C LEU A 918 5.95 2.98 37.96
N THR A 919 6.37 2.95 39.23
CA THR A 919 6.22 1.77 40.11
C THR A 919 5.30 2.01 41.30
N GLY A 920 5.00 3.27 41.62
CA GLY A 920 4.29 3.65 42.85
C GLY A 920 5.09 3.33 44.13
N THR A 921 6.39 3.10 44.02
CA THR A 921 7.29 2.88 45.16
C THR A 921 8.16 4.11 45.36
N PRO A 922 8.58 4.44 46.59
CA PRO A 922 9.51 5.54 46.83
C PRO A 922 10.78 5.41 45.98
N TYR A 923 11.35 6.54 45.53
CA TYR A 923 12.69 6.54 44.92
C TYR A 923 13.73 6.02 45.92
N VAL A 924 14.68 5.22 45.45
CA VAL A 924 15.81 4.73 46.25
C VAL A 924 17.08 5.35 45.70
N TYR A 925 17.96 5.84 46.57
CA TYR A 925 19.30 6.26 46.17
C TYR A 925 20.35 5.45 46.91
N GLU A 926 21.43 5.16 46.19
CA GLU A 926 22.60 4.51 46.74
C GLU A 926 23.77 5.49 46.73
N VAL A 927 24.42 5.62 47.88
CA VAL A 927 25.62 6.44 48.05
C VAL A 927 26.83 5.57 47.72
N PHE A 928 27.66 6.05 46.81
CA PHE A 928 28.95 5.45 46.45
C PHE A 928 30.09 6.36 46.89
N ALA A 929 31.30 5.80 47.01
CA ALA A 929 32.50 6.54 47.42
C ALA A 929 32.78 7.82 46.59
N LYS A 930 32.29 7.87 45.34
CA LYS A 930 32.48 9.00 44.42
C LYS A 930 31.19 9.78 44.08
N GLY A 931 30.02 9.40 44.59
CA GLY A 931 28.77 10.06 44.19
C GLY A 931 27.51 9.39 44.71
N VAL A 932 26.35 9.81 44.20
CA VAL A 932 25.05 9.18 44.48
C VAL A 932 24.41 8.75 43.18
N VAL A 933 23.86 7.54 43.18
CA VAL A 933 23.05 7.01 42.09
C VAL A 933 21.61 6.95 42.58
N LEU A 934 20.73 7.73 41.94
CA LEU A 934 19.30 7.62 42.16
C LEU A 934 18.77 6.49 41.26
N LYS A 935 18.32 5.39 41.87
CA LYS A 935 17.73 4.26 41.17
C LYS A 935 16.21 4.42 41.19
N ALA A 936 15.63 4.47 39.99
CA ALA A 936 14.24 4.07 39.82
C ALA A 936 14.24 2.55 39.67
N PRO A 937 13.49 1.77 40.47
CA PRO A 937 13.31 0.34 40.19
C PRO A 937 12.83 0.18 38.75
N ASP A 938 13.57 -0.61 37.96
CA ASP A 938 13.28 -0.80 36.55
C ASP A 938 11.96 -1.56 36.41
N VAL A 939 11.00 -0.97 35.71
CA VAL A 939 9.67 -1.58 35.51
C VAL A 939 9.74 -2.71 34.47
N PHE A 940 10.84 -2.79 33.72
CA PHE A 940 11.03 -3.77 32.65
C PHE A 940 12.35 -4.56 32.81
N PRO A 941 12.57 -5.24 33.96
CA PRO A 941 13.87 -5.85 34.29
C PRO A 941 14.28 -7.01 33.36
N ASN A 942 13.38 -7.48 32.49
CA ASN A 942 13.56 -8.63 31.61
C ASN A 942 13.60 -8.30 30.11
N GLU A 943 13.56 -7.02 29.71
CA GLU A 943 13.71 -6.66 28.30
C GLU A 943 15.19 -6.76 27.90
N LYS A 944 15.55 -7.80 27.13
CA LYS A 944 16.79 -7.76 26.36
C LYS A 944 16.69 -6.59 25.38
N PRO A 945 17.73 -5.75 25.23
CA PRO A 945 17.73 -4.69 24.23
C PRO A 945 17.41 -5.31 22.85
N PRO A 946 16.55 -4.69 22.04
CA PRO A 946 16.20 -5.20 20.72
C PRO A 946 17.47 -5.50 19.90
N SER A 947 17.55 -6.70 19.32
CA SER A 947 18.70 -7.12 18.51
C SER A 947 18.72 -6.48 17.11
N THR A 948 17.67 -5.77 16.74
CA THR A 948 17.59 -4.97 15.53
C THR A 948 18.42 -3.71 15.78
N GLY A 949 19.54 -3.55 15.06
CA GLY A 949 20.49 -2.43 15.18
C GLY A 949 19.94 -1.04 14.85
N ASN A 950 18.66 -0.79 15.09
CA ASN A 950 18.05 0.52 15.03
C ASN A 950 18.75 1.43 16.05
N PHE A 951 19.42 2.45 15.51
CA PHE A 951 20.16 3.48 16.26
C PHE A 951 19.31 4.11 17.38
N PHE A 952 17.99 4.15 17.22
CA PHE A 952 17.06 4.65 18.22
C PHE A 952 16.91 3.72 19.43
N ASP A 953 16.88 2.40 19.25
CA ASP A 953 16.85 1.50 20.39
C ASP A 953 18.19 1.53 21.12
N HIS A 954 19.32 1.59 20.42
CA HIS A 954 20.62 1.68 21.09
C HIS A 954 20.82 2.98 21.91
N ALA A 955 20.24 4.11 21.48
CA ALA A 955 20.28 5.35 22.26
C ALA A 955 19.38 5.31 23.51
N PHE A 956 18.38 4.42 23.55
CA PHE A 956 17.32 4.38 24.58
C PHE A 956 17.17 3.03 25.32
N SER A 957 17.92 1.99 24.98
CA SER A 957 17.83 0.64 25.58
C SER A 957 19.18 0.11 26.09
N ASN A 958 20.31 0.69 25.69
CA ASN A 958 21.62 0.07 25.90
C ASN A 958 22.42 0.52 27.13
N ARG A 959 21.76 1.22 28.06
CA ARG A 959 22.22 1.28 29.45
C ARG A 959 21.00 1.05 30.31
N ARG A 960 21.08 0.09 31.25
CA ARG A 960 20.20 0.05 32.42
C ARG A 960 20.05 1.48 32.89
N TYR A 961 18.87 2.08 32.77
CA TYR A 961 18.61 3.40 33.34
C TYR A 961 18.40 3.26 34.86
N ALA A 962 19.34 2.62 35.54
CA ALA A 962 19.91 3.37 36.64
C ALA A 962 20.45 4.64 35.95
N LEU A 963 19.94 5.80 36.30
CA LEU A 963 20.72 7.01 36.08
C LEU A 963 21.98 6.84 36.95
N VAL A 964 22.93 6.04 36.49
CA VAL A 964 24.25 5.89 37.09
C VAL A 964 24.93 7.19 36.76
N PHE A 965 24.84 8.13 37.69
CA PHE A 965 25.64 9.35 37.67
C PHE A 965 27.07 8.94 38.00
N GLU A 966 27.73 8.37 37.00
CA GLU A 966 29.16 8.10 37.04
C GLU A 966 29.87 9.45 37.07
N THR A 967 30.43 9.83 38.22
CA THR A 967 31.58 10.75 38.18
C THR A 967 32.63 10.15 37.22
N PRO A 968 33.39 10.94 36.44
CA PRO A 968 34.20 10.48 35.29
C PRO A 968 35.37 9.49 35.58
N SER A 969 35.31 8.61 36.57
CA SER A 969 36.37 7.66 36.91
C SER A 969 35.88 6.41 37.66
N PHE A 970 34.84 5.73 37.18
CA PHE A 970 34.55 4.36 37.63
C PHE A 970 35.22 3.34 36.70
N GLU A 971 36.35 2.78 37.14
CA GLU A 971 36.71 1.43 36.72
C GLU A 971 35.79 0.47 37.49
N VAL A 972 34.96 -0.27 36.76
CA VAL A 972 34.22 -1.41 37.31
C VAL A 972 35.23 -2.55 37.50
N LYS A 973 35.46 -2.96 38.75
CA LYS A 973 36.05 -4.27 39.07
C LYS A 973 34.93 -5.27 39.30
#